data_AF-A0A3A5AMT6-F1
#
_entry.id   AF-A0A3A5AMT6-F1
#
_cell.length_a   1.000
_cell.length_b   1.000
_cell.length_c   1.000
_cell.angle_alpha   90.00
_cell.angle_beta   90.00
_cell.angle_gamma   90.00
#
_symmetry.space_group_name_H-M   'P 1'
#
loop_
_entity.id
_entity.type
_entity.pdbx_description
1 polymer ?
#
loop_
_entity_poly.entity_id
_entity_poly.type
_entity_poly.pdbx_seq_one_letter_code
_entity_poly.pdbx_strand_id
1 'polypeptide(L)'
;MALPGIFPTVGGLILFVLLSSLPIRAAIVEYDLTITREEINITGKPAWGMAINGSIPGPVLRFKEGDTARIHVHNRMQEDSSIHWHGILVPPNMDGVPYLSFPPIEPGATWTYEFPIRQAGTYWYHSHTRLQEQSGHKGGIVIEPRGGERHRADRDYVLVLSDWTDEKPHEVLRTLKRDSDWYEIARGSGQSLLGAARLGMVGDYVKRELLRMPAMDISDVAYDNFLANGRPEISLPAAPGEIVRLRIINGGTASFFYLEFAGGPMTIISADGQDVEPVKEKRFLIAISETYDVLIRVPPGGAYELRATAHDGSGYASVWIGTGERRPAPNVPRPNLYRVMEKVTLKKVFALTPQGAMGMPDRAVKAGKFDRPGMMEMDMPGHIHEKHEMGGPAKHEMEGKKHMPDHPGTHMKKEHEEHEKPAPEPLPQEAMPPRGGKRFAYNFRPLATDVSASKDLAEDGMDPRRPWGPYERLRATRPTAFPKDQPVREIRLTLDGDMDRFVWFINNKPLSETDVIRIKQGEVVRFIMINRTMMHHPMHLHGHFFRVVNEQGDYSPLKHVVDVAPMSTTVIEFDANEFGDWFFHCHVLYHMESGMARVVHYEGYTLDPQLEQVRPKLYHDHWFAWGQVDAISNMTQGFLIASNTRNIFTASWEVGWQKVDSPEWEATFTWDRYVNRFFTLFAGANLVRLEDKGTRGVFGFRYLLPFLIESRVWVDTDGGARFNLGKKLHLTPRLALYANGEYDTHKQWDLRVGMAYLITKNLSLIGQWQHDYGWGGGLRIRF
;
A
#
# COMPACT_ATOMS: atom_id res chain seq x y z
N MET A 1 -58.41 37.20 -81.36
CA MET A 1 -59.65 36.45 -81.08
C MET A 1 -59.64 36.08 -79.59
N ALA A 2 -60.76 36.32 -78.90
CA ALA A 2 -61.07 36.23 -77.46
C ALA A 2 -60.33 35.11 -76.66
N LEU A 3 -59.68 35.40 -75.51
CA LEU A 3 -60.17 35.43 -74.09
C LEU A 3 -60.72 34.06 -73.58
N PRO A 4 -60.71 33.74 -72.26
CA PRO A 4 -59.83 34.14 -71.13
C PRO A 4 -59.53 33.00 -70.09
N GLY A 5 -58.65 33.27 -69.11
CA GLY A 5 -59.00 33.17 -67.68
C GLY A 5 -58.55 31.98 -66.79
N ILE A 6 -57.79 32.33 -65.74
CA ILE A 6 -57.93 31.95 -64.30
C ILE A 6 -57.11 30.76 -63.72
N PHE A 7 -56.27 31.13 -62.73
CA PHE A 7 -55.53 30.42 -61.64
C PHE A 7 -56.42 29.56 -60.69
N PRO A 8 -55.97 28.90 -59.57
CA PRO A 8 -54.61 28.67 -59.00
C PRO A 8 -54.32 27.29 -58.29
N THR A 9 -53.03 27.08 -57.93
CA THR A 9 -52.45 26.56 -56.66
C THR A 9 -52.54 25.11 -56.13
N VAL A 10 -51.48 24.81 -55.34
CA VAL A 10 -51.22 23.74 -54.36
C VAL A 10 -50.70 22.44 -54.99
N GLY A 11 -49.51 21.90 -54.69
CA GLY A 11 -48.63 21.99 -53.53
C GLY A 11 -48.24 20.54 -53.19
N GLY A 12 -46.99 20.17 -53.39
CA GLY A 12 -46.53 18.79 -53.24
C GLY A 12 -45.01 18.70 -53.18
N LEU A 13 -44.44 19.19 -52.08
CA LEU A 13 -43.02 19.04 -51.73
C LEU A 13 -42.82 17.59 -51.24
N ILE A 14 -42.30 16.70 -52.08
CA ILE A 14 -41.82 15.38 -51.63
C ILE A 14 -40.40 15.58 -51.09
N LEU A 15 -40.31 15.87 -49.79
CA LEU A 15 -39.05 15.80 -49.05
C LEU A 15 -38.84 14.34 -48.64
N PHE A 16 -37.93 13.67 -49.34
CA PHE A 16 -37.43 12.34 -48.96
C PHE A 16 -36.75 12.45 -47.58
N VAL A 17 -37.44 12.03 -46.53
CA VAL A 17 -36.82 11.75 -45.23
C VAL A 17 -36.11 10.41 -45.34
N LEU A 18 -34.88 10.43 -45.83
CA LEU A 18 -33.90 9.37 -45.57
C LEU A 18 -33.46 9.54 -44.11
N LEU A 19 -34.23 8.96 -43.19
CA LEU A 19 -33.78 8.63 -41.85
C LEU A 19 -32.66 7.59 -42.01
N SER A 20 -31.42 8.08 -42.11
CA SER A 20 -30.23 7.28 -41.92
C SER A 20 -30.20 6.82 -40.46
N SER A 21 -30.79 5.65 -40.20
CA SER A 21 -30.38 4.81 -39.09
C SER A 21 -28.93 4.40 -39.35
N LEU A 22 -27.97 5.24 -38.94
CA LEU A 22 -26.57 4.85 -38.91
C LEU A 22 -26.46 3.68 -37.94
N PRO A 23 -26.06 2.48 -38.39
CA PRO A 23 -25.74 1.41 -37.46
C PRO A 23 -24.56 1.90 -36.63
N ILE A 24 -24.70 1.89 -35.30
CA ILE A 24 -23.59 2.02 -34.36
C ILE A 24 -22.69 0.80 -34.60
N ARG A 25 -21.75 0.91 -35.54
CA ARG A 25 -20.68 -0.06 -35.75
C ARG A 25 -19.60 0.22 -34.71
N ALA A 26 -19.06 -0.85 -34.14
CA ALA A 26 -17.80 -0.83 -33.39
C ALA A 26 -16.75 -0.03 -34.18
N ALA A 27 -16.27 1.07 -33.62
CA ALA A 27 -15.18 1.84 -34.22
C ALA A 27 -13.85 1.23 -33.79
N ILE A 28 -12.85 1.24 -34.68
CA ILE A 28 -11.46 1.05 -34.25
C ILE A 28 -10.98 2.43 -33.77
N VAL A 29 -10.63 2.53 -32.50
CA VAL A 29 -10.07 3.73 -31.89
C VAL A 29 -8.58 3.49 -31.73
N GLU A 30 -7.79 4.32 -32.41
CA GLU A 30 -6.35 4.15 -32.54
C GLU A 30 -5.58 5.19 -31.72
N TYR A 31 -4.52 4.78 -31.04
CA TYR A 31 -3.62 5.63 -30.27
C TYR A 31 -2.16 5.26 -30.51
N ASP A 32 -1.29 6.28 -30.64
CA ASP A 32 0.16 6.14 -30.60
C ASP A 32 0.69 6.64 -29.25
N LEU A 33 1.30 5.74 -28.48
CA LEU A 33 1.92 6.03 -27.18
C LEU A 33 3.42 5.87 -27.31
N THR A 34 4.14 6.98 -27.25
CA THR A 34 5.61 6.99 -27.26
C THR A 34 6.11 7.14 -25.84
N ILE A 35 6.85 6.13 -25.38
CA ILE A 35 7.49 6.13 -24.06
C ILE A 35 8.89 6.73 -24.20
N THR A 36 9.14 7.79 -23.45
CA THR A 36 10.41 8.53 -23.43
C THR A 36 10.92 8.68 -22.01
N ARG A 37 12.25 8.79 -21.87
CA ARG A 37 12.88 9.22 -20.63
C ARG A 37 13.09 10.73 -20.69
N GLU A 38 12.57 11.44 -19.71
CA GLU A 38 12.55 12.92 -19.70
C GLU A 38 13.02 13.49 -18.36
N GLU A 39 13.54 14.70 -18.40
CA GLU A 39 13.91 15.46 -17.21
C GLU A 39 12.68 16.19 -16.67
N ILE A 40 12.26 15.84 -15.47
CA ILE A 40 11.05 16.31 -14.81
C ILE A 40 11.45 17.11 -13.57
N ASN A 41 10.82 18.27 -13.37
CA ASN A 41 11.12 19.14 -12.24
C ASN A 41 9.86 19.44 -11.43
N ILE A 42 9.50 18.52 -10.53
CA ILE A 42 8.35 18.64 -9.63
C ILE A 42 8.75 19.31 -8.30
N THR A 43 9.94 19.00 -7.79
CA THR A 43 10.42 19.39 -6.46
C THR A 43 11.24 20.68 -6.46
N GLY A 44 11.47 21.29 -7.62
CA GLY A 44 12.47 22.33 -7.83
C GLY A 44 13.85 21.78 -8.20
N LYS A 45 14.05 20.45 -8.13
CA LYS A 45 15.24 19.75 -8.61
C LYS A 45 14.88 18.88 -9.81
N PRO A 46 15.65 18.93 -10.90
CA PRO A 46 15.43 18.02 -12.01
C PRO A 46 15.72 16.56 -11.61
N ALA A 47 14.82 15.66 -12.01
CA ALA A 47 14.93 14.22 -11.84
C ALA A 47 14.48 13.51 -13.12
N TRP A 48 14.97 12.30 -13.37
CA TRP A 48 14.56 11.53 -14.54
C TRP A 48 13.20 10.88 -14.31
N GLY A 49 12.24 11.16 -15.20
CA GLY A 49 10.95 10.48 -15.28
C GLY A 49 10.81 9.68 -16.59
N MET A 50 9.77 8.85 -16.62
CA MET A 50 9.33 8.11 -17.80
C MET A 50 7.99 8.68 -18.25
N ALA A 51 8.02 9.46 -19.32
CA ALA A 51 6.87 10.15 -19.87
C ALA A 51 6.23 9.33 -20.99
N ILE A 52 4.92 9.52 -21.16
CA ILE A 52 4.17 8.97 -22.28
C ILE A 52 3.62 10.15 -23.07
N ASN A 53 4.04 10.26 -24.33
CA ASN A 53 3.79 11.41 -25.19
C ASN A 53 4.20 12.76 -24.55
N GLY A 54 5.34 12.78 -23.86
CA GLY A 54 5.91 14.00 -23.25
C GLY A 54 5.21 14.48 -21.98
N SER A 55 4.42 13.62 -21.32
CA SER A 55 3.70 13.97 -20.10
C SER A 55 3.71 12.87 -19.04
N ILE A 56 3.64 13.29 -17.77
CA ILE A 56 3.41 12.45 -16.59
C ILE A 56 2.29 13.09 -15.78
N PRO A 57 1.14 12.43 -15.58
CA PRO A 57 0.72 11.20 -16.26
C PRO A 57 0.65 11.37 -17.79
N GLY A 58 0.67 10.25 -18.50
CA GLY A 58 0.38 10.17 -19.93
C GLY A 58 -1.04 10.61 -20.30
N PRO A 59 -1.35 10.69 -21.60
CA PRO A 59 -2.66 11.12 -22.09
C PRO A 59 -3.79 10.22 -21.59
N VAL A 60 -4.96 10.81 -21.33
CA VAL A 60 -6.16 10.03 -21.03
C VAL A 60 -6.68 9.38 -22.31
N LEU A 61 -6.77 8.06 -22.32
CA LEU A 61 -7.36 7.30 -23.42
C LEU A 61 -8.88 7.27 -23.26
N ARG A 62 -9.62 7.46 -24.35
CA ARG A 62 -11.08 7.50 -24.34
C ARG A 62 -11.63 6.52 -25.36
N PHE A 63 -12.54 5.68 -24.92
CA PHE A 63 -13.23 4.70 -25.74
C PHE A 63 -14.73 4.73 -25.46
N LYS A 64 -15.51 4.12 -26.33
CA LYS A 64 -16.90 3.73 -26.08
C LYS A 64 -16.99 2.22 -25.95
N GLU A 65 -17.88 1.75 -25.08
CA GLU A 65 -18.18 0.33 -24.99
C GLU A 65 -18.66 -0.20 -26.34
N GLY A 66 -17.99 -1.25 -26.81
CA GLY A 66 -18.17 -1.84 -28.14
C GLY A 66 -17.11 -1.41 -29.17
N ASP A 67 -16.24 -0.42 -28.87
CA ASP A 67 -15.10 -0.10 -29.72
C ASP A 67 -14.06 -1.24 -29.74
N THR A 68 -13.14 -1.20 -30.70
CA THR A 68 -11.90 -1.96 -30.68
C THR A 68 -10.75 -0.99 -30.42
N ALA A 69 -9.99 -1.21 -29.35
CA ALA A 69 -8.79 -0.45 -29.08
C ALA A 69 -7.64 -1.00 -29.94
N ARG A 70 -6.95 -0.12 -30.65
CA ARG A 70 -5.67 -0.40 -31.29
C ARG A 70 -4.64 0.60 -30.78
N ILE A 71 -3.64 0.14 -30.05
CA ILE A 71 -2.70 1.03 -29.37
C ILE A 71 -1.28 0.64 -29.75
N HIS A 72 -0.61 1.53 -30.47
CA HIS A 72 0.79 1.40 -30.87
C HIS A 72 1.67 1.99 -29.77
N VAL A 73 2.44 1.14 -29.09
CA VAL A 73 3.33 1.54 -28.02
C VAL A 73 4.78 1.51 -28.52
N HIS A 74 5.37 2.69 -28.66
CA HIS A 74 6.75 2.88 -29.10
C HIS A 74 7.67 3.07 -27.89
N ASN A 75 8.61 2.14 -27.69
CA ASN A 75 9.62 2.30 -26.67
C ASN A 75 10.82 3.08 -27.25
N ARG A 76 10.97 4.36 -26.87
CA ARG A 76 12.15 5.18 -27.25
C ARG A 76 13.17 5.32 -26.12
N MET A 77 13.07 4.48 -25.08
CA MET A 77 14.05 4.41 -24.01
C MET A 77 15.21 3.48 -24.39
N GLN A 78 16.19 3.33 -23.48
CA GLN A 78 17.32 2.41 -23.60
C GLN A 78 17.12 1.10 -22.80
N GLU A 79 15.92 0.90 -22.27
CA GLU A 79 15.53 -0.24 -21.45
C GLU A 79 14.17 -0.77 -21.91
N ASP A 80 13.92 -2.05 -21.69
CA ASP A 80 12.65 -2.71 -21.99
C ASP A 80 11.47 -2.01 -21.32
N SER A 81 10.28 -2.12 -21.91
CA SER A 81 9.06 -1.57 -21.30
C SER A 81 7.83 -2.43 -21.58
N SER A 82 6.72 -2.07 -20.95
CA SER A 82 5.41 -2.70 -21.10
C SER A 82 4.33 -1.71 -20.70
N ILE A 83 3.09 -1.97 -21.11
CA ILE A 83 1.91 -1.24 -20.61
C ILE A 83 0.84 -2.27 -20.27
N HIS A 84 0.45 -2.30 -19.00
CA HIS A 84 -0.71 -3.03 -18.52
C HIS A 84 -1.95 -2.12 -18.51
N TRP A 85 -3.09 -2.68 -18.93
CA TRP A 85 -4.40 -2.00 -18.99
C TRP A 85 -5.20 -2.32 -17.74
N HIS A 86 -4.86 -1.65 -16.63
CA HIS A 86 -5.37 -1.97 -15.31
C HIS A 86 -6.90 -1.94 -15.22
N GLY A 87 -7.47 -3.11 -14.91
CA GLY A 87 -8.91 -3.33 -14.78
C GLY A 87 -9.65 -3.61 -16.10
N ILE A 88 -8.96 -3.63 -17.24
CA ILE A 88 -9.57 -3.94 -18.55
C ILE A 88 -9.56 -5.45 -18.82
N LEU A 89 -10.71 -5.98 -19.23
CA LEU A 89 -10.90 -7.37 -19.64
C LEU A 89 -10.39 -7.59 -21.07
N VAL A 90 -9.10 -7.83 -21.19
CA VAL A 90 -8.40 -8.09 -22.46
C VAL A 90 -8.20 -9.59 -22.72
N PRO A 91 -7.81 -10.01 -23.94
CA PRO A 91 -7.22 -11.32 -24.15
C PRO A 91 -5.91 -11.47 -23.35
N PRO A 92 -5.55 -12.67 -22.84
CA PRO A 92 -4.37 -12.84 -21.99
C PRO A 92 -3.07 -12.32 -22.60
N ASN A 93 -2.87 -12.47 -23.91
CA ASN A 93 -1.66 -12.01 -24.61
C ASN A 93 -1.60 -10.48 -24.83
N MET A 94 -2.67 -9.76 -24.48
CA MET A 94 -2.76 -8.30 -24.57
C MET A 94 -2.74 -7.62 -23.19
N ASP A 95 -2.56 -8.40 -22.11
CA ASP A 95 -2.59 -7.91 -20.72
C ASP A 95 -1.42 -6.99 -20.37
N GLY A 96 -0.27 -7.14 -21.03
CA GLY A 96 0.85 -6.21 -20.85
C GLY A 96 1.76 -6.49 -19.67
N VAL A 97 1.74 -7.71 -19.11
CA VAL A 97 2.70 -8.18 -18.11
C VAL A 97 3.88 -8.90 -18.79
N PRO A 98 5.10 -8.33 -18.78
CA PRO A 98 6.24 -8.90 -19.48
C PRO A 98 6.59 -10.28 -18.91
N TYR A 99 6.98 -11.20 -19.79
CA TYR A 99 7.30 -12.61 -19.47
C TYR A 99 6.11 -13.46 -19.00
N LEU A 100 4.93 -12.88 -18.78
CA LEU A 100 3.70 -13.59 -18.41
C LEU A 100 2.71 -13.64 -19.56
N SER A 101 2.34 -12.47 -20.11
CA SER A 101 1.36 -12.34 -21.19
C SER A 101 2.02 -12.19 -22.55
N PHE A 102 3.20 -11.57 -22.60
CA PHE A 102 3.93 -11.27 -23.83
C PHE A 102 5.43 -11.03 -23.56
N PRO A 103 6.30 -11.09 -24.58
CA PRO A 103 7.68 -10.62 -24.48
C PRO A 103 7.73 -9.10 -24.24
N PRO A 104 8.67 -8.56 -23.46
CA PRO A 104 8.78 -7.13 -23.22
C PRO A 104 9.00 -6.32 -24.52
N ILE A 105 8.60 -5.05 -24.51
CA ILE A 105 8.85 -4.12 -25.62
C ILE A 105 10.30 -3.65 -25.55
N GLU A 106 11.16 -4.22 -26.39
CA GLU A 106 12.59 -3.91 -26.48
C GLU A 106 12.87 -2.42 -26.80
N PRO A 107 14.05 -1.89 -26.45
CA PRO A 107 14.48 -0.55 -26.82
C PRO A 107 14.38 -0.29 -28.34
N GLY A 108 13.73 0.81 -28.73
CA GLY A 108 13.50 1.18 -30.12
C GLY A 108 12.39 0.40 -30.82
N ALA A 109 11.82 -0.62 -30.18
CA ALA A 109 10.75 -1.43 -30.75
C ALA A 109 9.37 -0.78 -30.58
N THR A 110 8.40 -1.31 -31.33
CA THR A 110 6.98 -0.95 -31.21
C THR A 110 6.18 -2.23 -31.03
N TRP A 111 5.26 -2.22 -30.06
CA TRP A 111 4.27 -3.27 -29.89
C TRP A 111 2.87 -2.72 -30.10
N THR A 112 2.00 -3.49 -30.76
CA THR A 112 0.60 -3.10 -30.98
C THR A 112 -0.30 -3.96 -30.12
N TYR A 113 -1.03 -3.32 -29.21
CA TYR A 113 -2.11 -3.95 -28.47
C TYR A 113 -3.40 -3.78 -29.26
N GLU A 114 -4.13 -4.85 -29.49
CA GLU A 114 -5.43 -4.81 -30.16
C GLU A 114 -6.43 -5.72 -29.44
N PHE A 115 -7.52 -5.14 -28.92
CA PHE A 115 -8.54 -5.90 -28.19
C PHE A 115 -9.91 -5.17 -28.20
N PRO A 116 -11.02 -5.92 -28.07
CA PRO A 116 -12.35 -5.33 -27.99
C PRO A 116 -12.59 -4.69 -26.62
N ILE A 117 -13.25 -3.54 -26.61
CA ILE A 117 -13.73 -2.87 -25.40
C ILE A 117 -15.13 -3.38 -25.09
N ARG A 118 -15.23 -4.24 -24.07
CA ARG A 118 -16.47 -4.95 -23.68
C ARG A 118 -17.00 -4.56 -22.29
N GLN A 119 -16.53 -3.45 -21.77
CA GLN A 119 -16.91 -2.90 -20.47
C GLN A 119 -16.98 -1.37 -20.55
N ALA A 120 -17.41 -0.72 -19.48
CA ALA A 120 -17.43 0.74 -19.35
C ALA A 120 -16.87 1.15 -17.97
N GLY A 121 -16.57 2.43 -17.78
CA GLY A 121 -16.11 2.98 -16.49
C GLY A 121 -14.75 3.69 -16.55
N THR A 122 -14.19 3.93 -15.36
CA THR A 122 -12.89 4.59 -15.17
C THR A 122 -11.81 3.57 -14.83
N TYR A 123 -10.76 3.55 -15.64
CA TYR A 123 -9.61 2.65 -15.52
C TYR A 123 -8.32 3.44 -15.74
N TRP A 124 -7.20 2.75 -15.82
CA TRP A 124 -5.90 3.38 -16.03
C TRP A 124 -4.93 2.39 -16.67
N TYR A 125 -3.78 2.90 -17.10
CA TYR A 125 -2.70 2.08 -17.63
C TYR A 125 -1.38 2.49 -16.99
N HIS A 126 -0.47 1.53 -16.85
CA HIS A 126 0.85 1.77 -16.26
C HIS A 126 1.86 0.73 -16.74
N SER A 127 3.15 1.01 -16.53
CA SER A 127 4.18 0.00 -16.79
C SER A 127 4.06 -1.16 -15.81
N HIS A 128 4.19 -2.38 -16.33
CA HIS A 128 4.35 -3.61 -15.55
C HIS A 128 5.80 -4.13 -15.65
N THR A 129 6.72 -3.28 -16.10
CA THR A 129 8.15 -3.60 -16.15
C THR A 129 8.84 -3.03 -14.90
N ARG A 130 9.19 -3.90 -13.97
CA ARG A 130 10.01 -3.56 -12.79
C ARG A 130 9.43 -2.37 -12.02
N LEU A 131 10.27 -1.37 -11.74
CA LEU A 131 9.93 -0.19 -10.95
C LEU A 131 9.57 1.04 -11.82
N GLN A 132 9.34 0.87 -13.12
CA GLN A 132 9.11 1.98 -14.05
C GLN A 132 7.88 2.82 -13.70
N GLU A 133 6.87 2.21 -13.08
CA GLU A 133 5.68 2.91 -12.61
C GLU A 133 6.00 4.07 -11.66
N GLN A 134 7.01 3.92 -10.78
CA GLN A 134 7.45 4.98 -9.86
C GLN A 134 7.98 6.20 -10.60
N SER A 135 8.58 6.00 -11.77
CA SER A 135 9.15 7.07 -12.59
C SER A 135 8.09 7.82 -13.41
N GLY A 136 6.80 7.49 -13.27
CA GLY A 136 5.70 8.23 -13.88
C GLY A 136 5.07 7.58 -15.11
N HIS A 137 5.47 6.35 -15.45
CA HIS A 137 4.90 5.59 -16.55
C HIS A 137 3.46 5.12 -16.21
N LYS A 138 2.49 6.03 -16.33
CA LYS A 138 1.07 5.79 -16.08
C LYS A 138 0.15 6.82 -16.75
N GLY A 139 -1.11 6.49 -16.99
CA GLY A 139 -2.13 7.41 -17.49
C GLY A 139 -3.56 6.87 -17.30
N GLY A 140 -4.57 7.71 -17.53
CA GLY A 140 -5.98 7.34 -17.29
C GLY A 140 -6.67 6.74 -18.52
N ILE A 141 -7.71 5.93 -18.29
CA ILE A 141 -8.61 5.41 -19.33
C ILE A 141 -10.05 5.72 -18.92
N VAL A 142 -10.84 6.24 -19.85
CA VAL A 142 -12.28 6.42 -19.66
C VAL A 142 -13.02 5.69 -20.77
N ILE A 143 -13.93 4.81 -20.39
CA ILE A 143 -14.77 4.09 -21.32
C ILE A 143 -16.23 4.49 -21.10
N GLU A 144 -16.81 5.16 -22.09
CA GLU A 144 -18.21 5.59 -22.05
C GLU A 144 -19.14 4.39 -22.29
N PRO A 145 -20.18 4.18 -21.47
CA PRO A 145 -21.12 3.08 -21.65
C PRO A 145 -21.94 3.24 -22.93
N ARG A 146 -22.26 2.13 -23.59
CA ARG A 146 -22.99 2.14 -24.87
C ARG A 146 -24.40 2.75 -24.74
N GLY A 147 -25.02 2.61 -23.57
CA GLY A 147 -26.33 3.18 -23.24
C GLY A 147 -26.31 4.64 -22.79
N GLY A 148 -25.13 5.28 -22.77
CA GLY A 148 -24.93 6.59 -22.14
C GLY A 148 -24.83 6.51 -20.62
N GLU A 149 -24.35 7.60 -20.02
CA GLU A 149 -24.07 7.69 -18.60
C GLU A 149 -25.35 7.63 -17.75
N ARG A 150 -25.36 6.79 -16.70
CA ARG A 150 -26.49 6.68 -15.75
C ARG A 150 -26.70 7.97 -14.96
N HIS A 151 -25.60 8.64 -14.64
CA HIS A 151 -25.60 9.85 -13.82
C HIS A 151 -25.22 11.06 -14.66
N ARG A 152 -26.09 12.07 -14.69
CA ARG A 152 -25.82 13.33 -15.36
C ARG A 152 -24.83 14.17 -14.56
N ALA A 153 -23.79 14.66 -15.22
CA ALA A 153 -22.87 15.67 -14.71
C ALA A 153 -22.75 16.80 -15.75
N ASP A 154 -22.57 18.04 -15.26
CA ASP A 154 -22.34 19.21 -16.11
C ASP A 154 -20.86 19.30 -16.56
N ARG A 155 -19.95 18.72 -15.75
CA ARG A 155 -18.51 18.61 -16.02
C ARG A 155 -18.01 17.21 -15.69
N ASP A 156 -17.03 16.73 -16.45
CA ASP A 156 -16.38 15.43 -16.23
C ASP A 156 -14.85 15.61 -16.29
N TYR A 157 -14.19 15.37 -15.16
CA TYR A 157 -12.73 15.48 -15.03
C TYR A 157 -12.11 14.17 -14.58
N VAL A 158 -10.94 13.84 -15.15
CA VAL A 158 -10.10 12.72 -14.73
C VAL A 158 -9.00 13.24 -13.81
N LEU A 159 -8.85 12.57 -12.68
CA LEU A 159 -7.85 12.88 -11.65
C LEU A 159 -7.00 11.64 -11.41
N VAL A 160 -5.77 11.66 -11.90
CA VAL A 160 -4.76 10.65 -11.56
C VAL A 160 -3.94 11.19 -10.39
N LEU A 161 -4.12 10.57 -9.24
CA LEU A 161 -3.32 10.81 -8.05
C LEU A 161 -2.04 9.98 -8.13
N SER A 162 -0.93 10.54 -7.67
CA SER A 162 0.33 9.80 -7.61
C SER A 162 1.25 10.31 -6.50
N ASP A 163 2.26 9.50 -6.20
CA ASP A 163 3.38 9.85 -5.35
C ASP A 163 4.63 10.06 -6.21
N TRP A 164 5.52 10.95 -5.78
CA TRP A 164 6.74 11.29 -6.51
C TRP A 164 7.94 11.33 -5.59
N THR A 165 9.05 10.74 -6.04
CA THR A 165 10.36 10.94 -5.45
C THR A 165 11.40 11.22 -6.51
N ASP A 166 12.37 12.09 -6.18
CA ASP A 166 13.52 12.36 -7.04
C ASP A 166 14.57 11.23 -6.97
N GLU A 167 14.41 10.29 -6.03
CA GLU A 167 15.29 9.14 -5.91
C GLU A 167 15.02 8.12 -7.02
N LYS A 168 16.09 7.52 -7.54
CA LYS A 168 15.95 6.42 -8.51
C LYS A 168 15.21 5.25 -7.85
N PRO A 169 14.19 4.65 -8.47
CA PRO A 169 13.39 3.60 -7.82
C PRO A 169 14.23 2.40 -7.32
N HIS A 170 15.27 2.01 -8.05
CA HIS A 170 16.18 0.95 -7.61
C HIS A 170 16.99 1.31 -6.35
N GLU A 171 17.33 2.58 -6.13
CA GLU A 171 17.98 3.04 -4.89
C GLU A 171 17.00 3.09 -3.72
N VAL A 172 15.72 3.39 -4.00
CA VAL A 172 14.64 3.25 -3.00
C VAL A 172 14.55 1.80 -2.53
N LEU A 173 14.41 0.86 -3.46
CA LEU A 173 14.33 -0.57 -3.14
C LEU A 173 15.59 -1.06 -2.41
N ARG A 174 16.78 -0.61 -2.83
CA ARG A 174 18.05 -0.96 -2.16
C ARG A 174 18.13 -0.40 -0.75
N THR A 175 17.57 0.79 -0.50
CA THR A 175 17.48 1.37 0.84
C THR A 175 16.50 0.61 1.73
N LEU A 176 15.38 0.15 1.18
CA LEU A 176 14.40 -0.68 1.89
C LEU A 176 15.00 -2.04 2.27
N LYS A 177 15.75 -2.69 1.37
CA LYS A 177 16.34 -4.03 1.60
C LYS A 177 17.48 -4.10 2.63
N ARG A 178 18.00 -2.95 3.09
CA ARG A 178 19.13 -2.89 4.03
C ARG A 178 18.74 -2.46 5.44
N ASP A 179 17.48 -2.66 5.83
CA ASP A 179 16.94 -2.34 7.16
C ASP A 179 17.23 -0.88 7.59
N SER A 180 16.81 0.07 6.75
CA SER A 180 17.08 1.49 6.97
C SER A 180 15.87 2.22 7.58
N ASP A 181 16.05 2.76 8.79
CA ASP A 181 15.06 3.63 9.46
C ASP A 181 14.83 4.99 8.74
N TRP A 182 15.56 5.26 7.64
CA TRP A 182 15.62 6.59 7.04
C TRP A 182 14.24 7.07 6.55
N TYR A 183 13.48 6.21 5.91
CA TYR A 183 12.21 6.63 5.32
C TYR A 183 11.15 6.91 6.39
N GLU A 184 11.12 6.16 7.49
CA GLU A 184 10.27 6.45 8.64
C GLU A 184 10.58 7.83 9.23
N ILE A 185 11.87 8.10 9.44
CA ILE A 185 12.36 9.38 9.94
C ILE A 185 12.01 10.51 8.97
N ALA A 186 12.12 10.26 7.66
CA ALA A 186 11.87 11.27 6.64
C ALA A 186 10.40 11.67 6.54
N ARG A 187 9.46 10.73 6.70
CA ARG A 187 8.01 10.98 6.80
C ARG A 187 7.59 11.56 8.16
N GLY A 188 8.42 11.39 9.18
CA GLY A 188 8.07 11.72 10.55
C GLY A 188 7.15 10.67 11.19
N SER A 189 7.20 9.42 10.69
CA SER A 189 6.55 8.25 11.26
C SER A 189 7.46 7.47 12.23
N GLY A 190 8.69 7.92 12.43
CA GLY A 190 9.65 7.27 13.31
C GLY A 190 9.10 7.07 14.73
N GLN A 191 9.46 5.95 15.35
CA GLN A 191 9.02 5.60 16.69
C GLN A 191 10.22 5.45 17.65
N SER A 192 10.00 5.77 18.91
CA SER A 192 11.06 5.71 19.93
C SER A 192 10.52 5.51 21.34
N LEU A 193 11.39 5.10 22.25
CA LEU A 193 11.04 4.95 23.66
C LEU A 193 10.59 6.27 24.30
N LEU A 194 11.27 7.38 23.99
CA LEU A 194 10.88 8.70 24.51
C LEU A 194 9.56 9.19 23.90
N GLY A 195 9.29 8.87 22.64
CA GLY A 195 8.01 9.17 22.01
C GLY A 195 6.86 8.38 22.65
N ALA A 196 7.07 7.08 22.92
CA ALA A 196 6.13 6.27 23.67
C ALA A 196 5.89 6.82 25.09
N ALA A 197 6.95 7.23 25.79
CA ALA A 197 6.85 7.85 27.11
C ALA A 197 6.05 9.15 27.10
N ARG A 198 6.28 10.00 26.09
CA ARG A 198 5.56 11.26 25.90
C ARG A 198 4.04 11.05 25.74
N LEU A 199 3.63 9.98 25.07
CA LEU A 199 2.22 9.64 24.86
C LEU A 199 1.63 8.77 25.99
N GLY A 200 2.42 8.37 26.99
CA GLY A 200 1.98 7.42 28.03
C GLY A 200 1.83 5.97 27.53
N MET A 201 2.48 5.63 26.40
CA MET A 201 2.33 4.36 25.67
C MET A 201 3.57 3.45 25.78
N VAL A 202 4.41 3.63 26.81
CA VAL A 202 5.57 2.76 27.06
C VAL A 202 5.15 1.29 27.15
N GLY A 203 3.98 1.02 27.73
CA GLY A 203 3.41 -0.32 27.80
C GLY A 203 3.25 -0.94 26.41
N ASP A 204 2.66 -0.22 25.46
CA ASP A 204 2.45 -0.72 24.09
C ASP A 204 3.75 -0.86 23.31
N TYR A 205 4.69 0.09 23.51
CA TYR A 205 6.05 -0.05 22.99
C TYR A 205 6.70 -1.35 23.48
N VAL A 206 6.70 -1.61 24.78
CA VAL A 206 7.29 -2.82 25.38
C VAL A 206 6.57 -4.09 24.93
N LYS A 207 5.23 -4.07 24.81
CA LYS A 207 4.46 -5.20 24.28
C LYS A 207 4.90 -5.54 22.85
N ARG A 208 5.05 -4.53 21.99
CA ARG A 208 5.51 -4.69 20.60
C ARG A 208 6.89 -5.36 20.55
N GLU A 209 7.84 -4.84 21.33
CA GLU A 209 9.19 -5.40 21.44
C GLU A 209 9.12 -6.87 21.90
N LEU A 210 8.36 -7.15 22.96
CA LEU A 210 8.16 -8.50 23.50
C LEU A 210 7.60 -9.48 22.46
N LEU A 211 6.65 -9.03 21.63
CA LEU A 211 6.03 -9.83 20.56
C LEU A 211 6.91 -9.96 19.30
N ARG A 212 8.11 -9.38 19.29
CA ARG A 212 9.02 -9.34 18.13
C ARG A 212 8.36 -8.69 16.91
N MET A 213 7.65 -7.60 17.15
CA MET A 213 7.05 -6.81 16.10
C MET A 213 7.96 -5.61 15.79
N PRO A 214 8.32 -5.37 14.53
CA PRO A 214 9.01 -4.15 14.15
C PRO A 214 8.12 -2.92 14.42
N ALA A 215 8.68 -1.72 14.29
CA ALA A 215 7.88 -0.50 14.35
C ALA A 215 6.75 -0.57 13.31
N MET A 216 5.55 -0.11 13.70
CA MET A 216 4.43 -0.06 12.78
C MET A 216 4.62 1.10 11.81
N ASP A 217 4.27 0.89 10.56
CA ASP A 217 4.25 1.93 9.55
C ASP A 217 3.01 1.77 8.65
N ILE A 218 2.72 2.80 7.85
CA ILE A 218 1.60 2.83 6.89
C ILE A 218 2.11 2.84 5.45
N SER A 219 3.29 3.43 5.21
CA SER A 219 3.91 3.50 3.89
C SER A 219 5.40 3.25 4.00
N ASP A 220 5.97 2.49 3.08
CA ASP A 220 7.40 2.12 3.12
C ASP A 220 8.33 3.26 2.66
N VAL A 221 7.88 4.12 1.73
CA VAL A 221 8.73 5.09 1.02
C VAL A 221 8.44 6.54 1.42
N ALA A 222 9.47 7.38 1.57
CA ALA A 222 9.29 8.79 1.91
C ALA A 222 9.31 9.65 0.64
N TYR A 223 8.11 9.91 0.12
CA TYR A 223 7.93 10.69 -1.09
C TYR A 223 8.26 12.18 -0.91
N ASP A 224 8.75 12.79 -1.99
CA ASP A 224 9.03 14.22 -2.06
C ASP A 224 7.74 15.04 -2.24
N ASN A 225 6.81 14.53 -3.04
CA ASN A 225 5.53 15.18 -3.31
C ASN A 225 4.42 14.15 -3.59
N PHE A 226 3.19 14.63 -3.40
CA PHE A 226 1.98 13.96 -3.85
C PHE A 226 1.34 14.84 -4.92
N LEU A 227 0.80 14.22 -5.96
CA LEU A 227 0.39 14.91 -7.18
C LEU A 227 -1.04 14.57 -7.55
N ALA A 228 -1.73 15.55 -8.14
CA ALA A 228 -2.93 15.36 -8.92
C ALA A 228 -2.63 15.80 -10.36
N ASN A 229 -2.78 14.89 -11.33
CA ASN A 229 -2.44 15.10 -12.74
C ASN A 229 -1.01 15.69 -12.92
N GLY A 230 -0.04 15.13 -12.18
CA GLY A 230 1.38 15.48 -12.32
C GLY A 230 1.81 16.74 -11.58
N ARG A 231 0.92 17.41 -10.82
CA ARG A 231 1.24 18.62 -10.07
C ARG A 231 0.78 18.54 -8.61
N PRO A 232 1.50 19.15 -7.66
CA PRO A 232 1.05 19.19 -6.25
C PRO A 232 -0.27 19.93 -6.05
N GLU A 233 -0.55 20.90 -6.94
CA GLU A 233 -1.79 21.66 -6.96
C GLU A 233 -2.27 21.87 -8.40
N ILE A 234 -3.57 21.66 -8.62
CA ILE A 234 -4.27 22.02 -9.87
C ILE A 234 -5.57 22.76 -9.57
N SER A 235 -6.10 23.44 -10.59
CA SER A 235 -7.41 24.09 -10.54
C SER A 235 -8.30 23.56 -11.65
N LEU A 236 -9.55 23.21 -11.32
CA LEU A 236 -10.58 22.77 -12.24
C LEU A 236 -11.71 23.81 -12.29
N PRO A 237 -12.01 24.38 -13.47
CA PRO A 237 -13.07 25.36 -13.59
C PRO A 237 -14.44 24.71 -13.46
N ALA A 238 -15.31 25.26 -12.61
CA ALA A 238 -16.70 24.87 -12.52
C ALA A 238 -17.54 26.04 -12.00
N ALA A 239 -18.77 26.20 -12.51
CA ALA A 239 -19.66 27.27 -12.06
C ALA A 239 -20.42 26.87 -10.79
N PRO A 240 -20.79 27.83 -9.92
CA PRO A 240 -21.67 27.58 -8.79
C PRO A 240 -22.92 26.79 -9.19
N GLY A 241 -23.22 25.72 -8.45
CA GLY A 241 -24.38 24.87 -8.67
C GLY A 241 -24.18 23.75 -9.71
N GLU A 242 -23.12 23.77 -10.53
CA GLU A 242 -22.79 22.67 -11.44
C GLU A 242 -22.55 21.36 -10.64
N ILE A 243 -22.97 20.25 -11.23
CA ILE A 243 -22.60 18.91 -10.79
C ILE A 243 -21.33 18.50 -11.54
N VAL A 244 -20.24 18.31 -10.81
CA VAL A 244 -18.98 17.85 -11.36
C VAL A 244 -18.82 16.37 -11.06
N ARG A 245 -18.57 15.56 -12.09
CA ARG A 245 -18.04 14.21 -11.94
C ARG A 245 -16.51 14.26 -11.90
N LEU A 246 -15.95 13.65 -10.87
CA LEU A 246 -14.51 13.42 -10.76
C LEU A 246 -14.27 11.91 -10.85
N ARG A 247 -13.47 11.52 -11.85
CA ARG A 247 -13.00 10.16 -12.07
C ARG A 247 -11.63 10.03 -11.44
N ILE A 248 -11.59 9.56 -10.20
CA ILE A 248 -10.41 9.56 -9.37
C ILE A 248 -9.72 8.21 -9.51
N ILE A 249 -8.44 8.24 -9.85
CA ILE A 249 -7.57 7.08 -10.02
C ILE A 249 -6.42 7.24 -9.03
N ASN A 250 -6.22 6.28 -8.14
CA ASN A 250 -5.00 6.26 -7.33
C ASN A 250 -3.88 5.52 -8.07
N GLY A 251 -3.12 6.24 -8.90
CA GLY A 251 -1.90 5.73 -9.54
C GLY A 251 -0.66 5.96 -8.68
N GLY A 252 -0.77 5.96 -7.34
CA GLY A 252 0.39 5.94 -6.44
C GLY A 252 1.12 4.60 -6.48
N THR A 253 2.38 4.57 -6.06
CA THR A 253 3.18 3.32 -6.03
C THR A 253 3.29 2.72 -4.64
N ALA A 254 3.17 3.53 -3.58
CA ALA A 254 3.12 3.07 -2.20
C ALA A 254 2.28 4.00 -1.28
N SER A 255 1.35 4.76 -1.87
CA SER A 255 0.56 5.77 -1.14
C SER A 255 -0.95 5.56 -1.27
N PHE A 256 -1.61 5.43 -0.13
CA PHE A 256 -3.04 5.54 0.03
C PHE A 256 -3.41 7.00 0.29
N PHE A 257 -4.63 7.43 -0.10
CA PHE A 257 -5.07 8.81 0.12
C PHE A 257 -6.41 8.88 0.83
N TYR A 258 -6.51 9.75 1.84
CA TYR A 258 -7.78 10.26 2.32
C TYR A 258 -8.29 11.33 1.37
N LEU A 259 -9.44 11.08 0.75
CA LEU A 259 -10.12 12.04 -0.10
C LEU A 259 -11.16 12.80 0.73
N GLU A 260 -11.12 14.13 0.67
CA GLU A 260 -12.18 14.98 1.23
C GLU A 260 -12.36 16.25 0.42
N PHE A 261 -13.61 16.58 0.13
CA PHE A 261 -14.00 17.80 -0.54
C PHE A 261 -14.52 18.82 0.47
N ALA A 262 -13.90 20.01 0.49
CA ALA A 262 -14.27 21.10 1.40
C ALA A 262 -15.70 21.62 1.18
N GLY A 263 -16.25 21.45 -0.03
CA GLY A 263 -17.57 21.95 -0.39
C GLY A 263 -18.73 21.07 0.08
N GLY A 264 -18.46 19.91 0.71
CA GLY A 264 -19.50 19.01 1.22
C GLY A 264 -19.23 17.54 0.85
N PRO A 265 -20.20 16.64 1.12
CA PRO A 265 -20.02 15.23 0.86
C PRO A 265 -19.90 14.95 -0.65
N MET A 266 -19.00 14.04 -0.99
CA MET A 266 -18.86 13.43 -2.30
C MET A 266 -19.86 12.28 -2.41
N THR A 267 -20.49 12.09 -3.57
CA THR A 267 -21.38 10.95 -3.80
C THR A 267 -20.67 9.95 -4.71
N ILE A 268 -20.22 8.81 -4.16
CA ILE A 268 -19.63 7.72 -4.92
C ILE A 268 -20.73 7.09 -5.79
N ILE A 269 -20.47 6.94 -7.09
CA ILE A 269 -21.38 6.31 -8.07
C ILE A 269 -20.75 5.14 -8.81
N SER A 270 -19.41 5.04 -8.82
CA SER A 270 -18.67 3.92 -9.38
C SER A 270 -17.46 3.59 -8.51
N ALA A 271 -17.11 2.31 -8.44
CA ALA A 271 -15.88 1.80 -7.86
C ALA A 271 -15.24 0.81 -8.85
N ASP A 272 -13.96 0.99 -9.18
CA ASP A 272 -13.20 0.14 -10.12
C ASP A 272 -13.91 0.00 -11.49
N GLY A 273 -14.52 1.09 -11.96
CA GLY A 273 -15.30 1.11 -13.20
C GLY A 273 -16.66 0.41 -13.14
N GLN A 274 -17.05 -0.17 -11.99
CA GLN A 274 -18.34 -0.81 -11.80
C GLN A 274 -19.33 0.15 -11.13
N ASP A 275 -20.55 0.24 -11.66
CA ASP A 275 -21.60 1.07 -11.06
C ASP A 275 -22.01 0.54 -9.68
N VAL A 276 -22.10 1.45 -8.70
CA VAL A 276 -22.63 1.18 -7.37
C VAL A 276 -23.86 2.03 -7.10
N GLU A 277 -24.71 1.58 -6.18
CA GLU A 277 -25.78 2.44 -5.66
C GLU A 277 -25.16 3.67 -4.99
N PRO A 278 -25.65 4.90 -5.25
CA PRO A 278 -24.99 6.12 -4.79
C PRO A 278 -24.77 6.18 -3.27
N VAL A 279 -23.52 6.34 -2.83
CA VAL A 279 -23.14 6.45 -1.42
C VAL A 279 -22.54 7.82 -1.14
N LYS A 280 -23.04 8.52 -0.11
CA LYS A 280 -22.51 9.82 0.30
C LYS A 280 -21.37 9.66 1.31
N GLU A 281 -20.23 10.22 0.98
CA GLU A 281 -19.03 10.22 1.81
C GLU A 281 -18.52 11.62 2.07
N LYS A 282 -18.26 11.93 3.33
CA LYS A 282 -17.49 13.14 3.67
C LYS A 282 -16.00 12.91 3.39
N ARG A 283 -15.49 11.77 3.86
CA ARG A 283 -14.10 11.36 3.76
C ARG A 283 -14.05 9.84 3.61
N PHE A 284 -13.19 9.35 2.74
CA PHE A 284 -12.89 7.91 2.63
C PHE A 284 -11.44 7.70 2.20
N LEU A 285 -10.91 6.53 2.51
CA LEU A 285 -9.58 6.10 2.06
C LEU A 285 -9.69 5.47 0.67
N ILE A 286 -8.88 5.93 -0.28
CA ILE A 286 -8.67 5.27 -1.58
C ILE A 286 -7.34 4.52 -1.54
N ALA A 287 -7.39 3.21 -1.78
CA ALA A 287 -6.23 2.36 -1.86
C ALA A 287 -5.49 2.52 -3.18
N ILE A 288 -4.24 2.04 -3.23
CA ILE A 288 -3.44 2.06 -4.46
C ILE A 288 -4.19 1.28 -5.55
N SER A 289 -4.26 1.88 -6.73
CA SER A 289 -4.88 1.34 -7.95
C SER A 289 -6.39 1.25 -7.98
N GLU A 290 -7.07 1.66 -6.90
CA GLU A 290 -8.51 1.81 -6.93
C GLU A 290 -8.92 3.00 -7.81
N THR A 291 -10.10 2.87 -8.41
CA THR A 291 -10.77 3.99 -9.07
C THR A 291 -12.12 4.24 -8.42
N TYR A 292 -12.49 5.51 -8.29
CA TYR A 292 -13.82 5.92 -7.85
C TYR A 292 -14.31 7.09 -8.69
N ASP A 293 -15.54 6.97 -9.20
CA ASP A 293 -16.24 8.12 -9.76
C ASP A 293 -17.12 8.71 -8.68
N VAL A 294 -16.94 10.01 -8.44
CA VAL A 294 -17.72 10.76 -7.46
C VAL A 294 -18.41 11.95 -8.10
N LEU A 295 -19.63 12.23 -7.64
CA LEU A 295 -20.35 13.45 -7.94
C LEU A 295 -20.21 14.44 -6.78
N ILE A 296 -19.87 15.67 -7.12
CA ILE A 296 -19.91 16.80 -6.20
C ILE A 296 -20.77 17.91 -6.79
N ARG A 297 -21.45 18.67 -5.93
CA ARG A 297 -22.13 19.90 -6.32
C ARG A 297 -21.27 21.08 -5.90
N VAL A 298 -20.94 21.96 -6.83
CA VAL A 298 -20.10 23.13 -6.57
C VAL A 298 -20.89 24.14 -5.73
N PRO A 299 -20.45 24.50 -4.51
CA PRO A 299 -21.18 25.45 -3.69
C PRO A 299 -21.12 26.88 -4.26
N PRO A 300 -22.06 27.77 -3.85
CA PRO A 300 -21.99 29.18 -4.19
C PRO A 300 -20.73 29.86 -3.63
N GLY A 301 -20.04 30.63 -4.48
CA GLY A 301 -18.94 31.51 -4.11
C GLY A 301 -17.66 30.80 -3.63
N GLY A 302 -16.59 30.92 -4.40
CA GLY A 302 -15.25 30.44 -4.02
C GLY A 302 -14.79 29.19 -4.77
N ALA A 303 -13.52 28.86 -4.58
CA ALA A 303 -12.89 27.63 -5.05
C ALA A 303 -12.69 26.69 -3.86
N TYR A 304 -13.27 25.50 -3.92
CA TYR A 304 -13.25 24.53 -2.82
C TYR A 304 -12.21 23.44 -3.10
N GLU A 305 -11.43 23.10 -2.09
CA GLU A 305 -10.39 22.07 -2.22
C GLU A 305 -11.00 20.66 -2.15
N LEU A 306 -10.73 19.82 -3.13
CA LEU A 306 -10.64 18.38 -2.94
C LEU A 306 -9.18 18.07 -2.57
N ARG A 307 -8.97 17.59 -1.34
CA ARG A 307 -7.64 17.24 -0.85
C ARG A 307 -7.47 15.73 -0.87
N ALA A 308 -6.36 15.26 -1.44
CA ALA A 308 -5.89 13.89 -1.34
C ALA A 308 -4.73 13.84 -0.34
N THR A 309 -5.03 13.52 0.92
CA THR A 309 -4.03 13.47 2.01
C THR A 309 -3.42 12.09 2.10
N ALA A 310 -2.09 11.99 2.01
CA ALA A 310 -1.41 10.71 2.16
C ALA A 310 -1.78 10.06 3.50
N HIS A 311 -2.04 8.76 3.49
CA HIS A 311 -2.56 8.01 4.63
C HIS A 311 -1.62 8.12 5.85
N ASP A 312 -0.30 8.10 5.64
CA ASP A 312 0.73 8.30 6.66
C ASP A 312 0.76 9.73 7.26
N GLY A 313 0.05 10.69 6.68
CA GLY A 313 0.04 12.10 7.10
C GLY A 313 1.34 12.86 6.76
N SER A 314 2.11 12.39 5.77
CA SER A 314 3.36 13.03 5.33
C SER A 314 3.13 14.18 4.35
N GLY A 315 1.98 14.24 3.66
CA GLY A 315 1.65 15.34 2.75
C GLY A 315 0.29 15.15 2.08
N TYR A 316 0.03 15.97 1.06
CA TYR A 316 -1.20 15.90 0.26
C TYR A 316 -1.02 16.52 -1.12
N ALA A 317 -1.95 16.20 -2.03
CA ALA A 317 -2.19 16.95 -3.27
C ALA A 317 -3.51 17.73 -3.17
N SER A 318 -3.58 18.88 -3.83
CA SER A 318 -4.76 19.77 -3.78
C SER A 318 -5.37 19.98 -5.17
N VAL A 319 -6.68 19.78 -5.27
CA VAL A 319 -7.48 20.08 -6.47
C VAL A 319 -8.49 21.16 -6.12
N TRP A 320 -8.32 22.36 -6.65
CA TRP A 320 -9.23 23.49 -6.41
C TRP A 320 -10.35 23.51 -7.43
N ILE A 321 -11.61 23.43 -6.98
CA ILE A 321 -12.78 23.32 -7.85
C ILE A 321 -13.64 24.56 -7.68
N GLY A 322 -13.89 25.27 -8.78
CA GLY A 322 -14.62 26.53 -8.78
C GLY A 322 -13.72 27.76 -8.90
N THR A 323 -14.27 28.95 -8.67
CA THR A 323 -13.57 30.23 -8.82
C THR A 323 -13.86 31.18 -7.65
N GLY A 324 -12.85 31.98 -7.26
CA GLY A 324 -12.95 32.96 -6.18
C GLY A 324 -12.10 32.60 -4.96
N GLU A 325 -12.58 32.99 -3.77
CA GLU A 325 -11.90 32.75 -2.49
C GLU A 325 -11.67 31.24 -2.26
N ARG A 326 -10.43 30.88 -1.87
CA ARG A 326 -10.03 29.49 -1.64
C ARG A 326 -10.54 28.99 -0.29
N ARG A 327 -11.27 27.87 -0.30
CA ARG A 327 -11.78 27.17 0.89
C ARG A 327 -11.11 25.81 1.05
N PRO A 328 -10.12 25.67 1.95
CA PRO A 328 -9.36 24.45 2.11
C PRO A 328 -10.17 23.34 2.77
N ALA A 329 -9.82 22.09 2.47
CA ALA A 329 -10.33 20.92 3.16
C ALA A 329 -9.76 20.85 4.59
N PRO A 330 -10.49 20.26 5.56
CA PRO A 330 -9.99 20.11 6.91
C PRO A 330 -8.78 19.18 6.98
N ASN A 331 -7.95 19.36 7.99
CA ASN A 331 -6.78 18.51 8.20
C ASN A 331 -7.21 17.09 8.62
N VAL A 332 -6.45 16.09 8.16
CA VAL A 332 -6.55 14.72 8.66
C VAL A 332 -5.54 14.57 9.82
N PRO A 333 -5.97 14.12 11.01
CA PRO A 333 -5.04 13.85 12.11
C PRO A 333 -3.98 12.83 11.72
N ARG A 334 -2.82 12.85 12.37
CA ARG A 334 -1.77 11.85 12.12
C ARG A 334 -2.14 10.48 12.69
N PRO A 335 -1.64 9.38 12.12
CA PRO A 335 -1.88 8.04 12.65
C PRO A 335 -1.20 7.85 14.00
N ASN A 336 -1.87 7.19 14.95
CA ASN A 336 -1.23 6.72 16.16
C ASN A 336 -0.49 5.39 15.91
N LEU A 337 0.82 5.47 15.66
CA LEU A 337 1.65 4.29 15.36
C LEU A 337 2.18 3.54 16.59
N TYR A 338 1.90 4.02 17.80
CA TYR A 338 2.33 3.36 19.04
C TYR A 338 1.31 2.33 19.56
N ARG A 339 0.05 2.43 19.14
CA ARG A 339 -1.01 1.58 19.67
C ARG A 339 -0.91 0.18 19.09
N VAL A 340 -0.68 -0.80 19.94
CA VAL A 340 -0.72 -2.22 19.55
C VAL A 340 -2.13 -2.75 19.78
N MET A 341 -2.82 -3.16 18.72
CA MET A 341 -4.18 -3.73 18.79
C MET A 341 -4.19 -5.18 19.33
N GLU A 342 -3.02 -5.79 19.51
CA GLU A 342 -2.88 -7.20 19.84
C GLU A 342 -2.76 -7.48 21.36
N LYS A 343 -3.57 -8.41 21.90
CA LYS A 343 -3.41 -8.92 23.28
C LYS A 343 -2.14 -9.79 23.39
N VAL A 344 -1.31 -9.52 24.41
CA VAL A 344 -0.13 -10.35 24.73
C VAL A 344 -0.58 -11.67 25.38
N THR A 345 -0.08 -12.79 24.84
CA THR A 345 -0.31 -14.14 25.42
C THR A 345 0.99 -14.93 25.42
N LEU A 346 1.18 -15.84 26.39
CA LEU A 346 2.37 -16.69 26.47
C LEU A 346 2.62 -17.47 25.17
N LYS A 347 1.54 -17.94 24.53
CA LYS A 347 1.62 -18.64 23.25
C LYS A 347 2.26 -17.77 22.15
N LYS A 348 1.93 -16.48 22.07
CA LYS A 348 2.49 -15.56 21.07
C LYS A 348 3.94 -15.19 21.39
N VAL A 349 4.23 -14.95 22.66
CA VAL A 349 5.59 -14.63 23.13
C VAL A 349 6.58 -15.74 22.75
N PHE A 350 6.20 -17.00 22.96
CA PHE A 350 7.04 -18.18 22.67
C PHE A 350 6.79 -18.80 21.29
N ALA A 351 6.09 -18.11 20.39
CA ALA A 351 5.86 -18.62 19.05
C ALA A 351 7.18 -18.80 18.27
N LEU A 352 7.34 -19.93 17.58
CA LEU A 352 8.55 -20.21 16.79
C LEU A 352 8.46 -19.71 15.34
N THR A 353 7.29 -19.21 14.93
CA THR A 353 7.04 -18.74 13.55
C THR A 353 6.36 -17.37 13.55
N PRO A 354 6.54 -16.55 12.50
CA PRO A 354 5.83 -15.28 12.33
C PRO A 354 4.33 -15.41 12.60
N GLN A 355 3.71 -16.46 12.04
CA GLN A 355 2.28 -16.73 12.10
C GLN A 355 1.79 -17.12 13.50
N GLY A 356 2.69 -17.62 14.34
CA GLY A 356 2.37 -17.89 15.75
C GLY A 356 2.48 -16.64 16.62
N ALA A 357 3.30 -15.67 16.21
CA ALA A 357 3.51 -14.41 16.92
C ALA A 357 2.53 -13.31 16.48
N MET A 358 2.10 -13.33 15.22
CA MET A 358 1.19 -12.37 14.59
C MET A 358 0.08 -13.08 13.82
N GLY A 359 -1.12 -12.52 13.85
CA GLY A 359 -2.26 -12.97 13.07
C GLY A 359 -2.95 -14.22 13.64
N MET A 360 -3.97 -14.69 12.92
CA MET A 360 -4.78 -15.82 13.36
C MET A 360 -4.04 -17.16 13.22
N PRO A 361 -4.12 -18.07 14.22
CA PRO A 361 -3.52 -19.40 14.13
C PRO A 361 -4.09 -20.23 12.97
N ASP A 362 -3.25 -21.00 12.27
CA ASP A 362 -3.68 -21.87 11.16
C ASP A 362 -4.84 -22.80 11.52
N ARG A 363 -4.92 -23.29 12.76
CA ARG A 363 -6.05 -24.12 13.22
C ARG A 363 -7.38 -23.35 13.21
N ALA A 364 -7.37 -22.06 13.56
CA ALA A 364 -8.56 -21.22 13.58
C ALA A 364 -8.96 -20.87 12.15
N VAL A 365 -7.96 -20.50 11.33
CA VAL A 365 -8.10 -20.35 9.89
C VAL A 365 -8.70 -21.61 9.28
N LYS A 366 -8.13 -22.80 9.50
CA LYS A 366 -8.63 -24.10 9.01
C LYS A 366 -10.03 -24.43 9.53
N ALA A 367 -10.36 -24.02 10.75
CA ALA A 367 -11.69 -24.19 11.34
C ALA A 367 -12.73 -23.17 10.83
N GLY A 368 -12.37 -22.33 9.85
CA GLY A 368 -13.29 -21.34 9.27
C GLY A 368 -13.64 -20.20 10.23
N LYS A 369 -12.83 -19.98 11.26
CA LYS A 369 -12.94 -18.78 12.10
C LYS A 369 -12.14 -17.68 11.43
N PHE A 370 -12.85 -16.66 10.95
CA PHE A 370 -12.28 -15.51 10.28
C PHE A 370 -12.82 -14.25 10.93
N ASP A 371 -11.96 -13.25 11.08
CA ASP A 371 -12.39 -11.88 11.34
C ASP A 371 -13.19 -11.40 10.13
N ARG A 372 -14.27 -10.65 10.35
CA ARG A 372 -14.97 -9.99 9.23
C ARG A 372 -14.06 -8.90 8.65
N PRO A 373 -14.19 -8.55 7.36
CA PRO A 373 -13.53 -7.36 6.82
C PRO A 373 -13.75 -6.19 7.78
N GLY A 374 -12.67 -5.54 8.19
CA GLY A 374 -12.72 -4.38 9.09
C GLY A 374 -12.95 -4.66 10.59
N MET A 375 -13.09 -5.89 11.06
CA MET A 375 -13.31 -6.10 12.50
C MET A 375 -12.42 -7.23 13.01
N MET A 376 -11.16 -6.89 13.25
CA MET A 376 -10.36 -7.55 14.28
C MET A 376 -11.21 -7.58 15.54
N GLU A 377 -11.52 -8.76 16.07
CA GLU A 377 -12.37 -9.00 17.25
C GLU A 377 -12.04 -8.03 18.41
N MET A 378 -12.64 -6.85 18.41
CA MET A 378 -12.88 -6.09 19.61
C MET A 378 -14.00 -6.85 20.31
N ASP A 379 -13.63 -7.70 21.27
CA ASP A 379 -14.55 -8.14 22.31
C ASP A 379 -15.19 -6.88 22.92
N MET A 380 -16.34 -6.46 22.39
CA MET A 380 -17.21 -5.52 23.06
C MET A 380 -17.78 -6.28 24.26
N PRO A 381 -17.53 -5.84 25.50
CA PRO A 381 -18.06 -6.55 26.66
C PRO A 381 -19.59 -6.47 26.64
N GLY A 382 -20.24 -7.60 26.39
CA GLY A 382 -21.63 -7.86 26.78
C GLY A 382 -22.71 -7.39 25.80
N HIS A 383 -23.02 -8.22 24.80
CA HIS A 383 -24.42 -8.41 24.41
C HIS A 383 -24.72 -9.91 24.41
N ILE A 384 -25.51 -10.32 25.40
CA ILE A 384 -26.05 -11.65 25.55
C ILE A 384 -26.90 -11.96 24.32
N HIS A 385 -26.61 -13.06 23.65
CA HIS A 385 -27.46 -13.66 22.65
C HIS A 385 -28.82 -14.02 23.26
N GLU A 386 -29.89 -13.31 22.90
CA GLU A 386 -31.23 -13.91 22.90
C GLU A 386 -31.54 -14.42 21.50
N LYS A 387 -31.83 -15.72 21.45
CA LYS A 387 -32.21 -16.47 20.25
C LYS A 387 -33.62 -16.03 19.82
N HIS A 388 -33.77 -15.60 18.58
CA HIS A 388 -35.08 -15.58 17.93
C HIS A 388 -35.39 -16.98 17.38
N GLU A 389 -36.30 -17.69 18.04
CA GLU A 389 -37.11 -18.75 17.41
C GLU A 389 -38.49 -18.20 17.06
N MET A 390 -38.97 -18.58 15.89
CA MET A 390 -40.27 -18.23 15.32
C MET A 390 -41.38 -19.09 15.93
N GLY A 391 -42.47 -18.46 16.39
CA GLY A 391 -43.73 -19.14 16.75
C GLY A 391 -44.82 -18.14 17.15
N GLY A 392 -45.94 -18.12 16.41
CA GLY A 392 -47.06 -17.17 16.59
C GLY A 392 -48.00 -17.46 17.78
N PRO A 393 -49.27 -16.97 17.76
CA PRO A 393 -49.69 -15.80 18.55
C PRO A 393 -50.73 -16.11 19.63
N ALA A 394 -50.83 -15.30 20.69
CA ALA A 394 -52.00 -15.24 21.57
C ALA A 394 -52.11 -13.92 22.37
N LYS A 395 -53.35 -13.57 22.72
CA LYS A 395 -53.90 -12.30 23.24
C LYS A 395 -53.89 -12.21 24.79
N HIS A 396 -54.34 -11.03 25.29
CA HIS A 396 -54.79 -10.60 26.64
C HIS A 396 -53.74 -9.86 27.48
N GLU A 397 -53.90 -8.56 27.79
CA GLU A 397 -54.84 -7.83 28.68
C GLU A 397 -54.39 -7.73 30.16
N MET A 398 -54.19 -6.46 30.59
CA MET A 398 -54.60 -5.82 31.85
C MET A 398 -53.92 -6.10 33.21
N GLU A 399 -53.65 -4.96 33.90
CA GLU A 399 -53.58 -4.69 35.37
C GLU A 399 -52.43 -5.32 36.19
N GLY A 400 -51.81 -4.68 37.19
CA GLY A 400 -51.97 -3.38 37.85
C GLY A 400 -51.20 -3.31 39.18
N LYS A 401 -50.97 -2.08 39.68
CA LYS A 401 -50.79 -1.63 41.09
C LYS A 401 -49.47 -1.92 41.84
N LYS A 402 -48.72 -0.84 42.22
CA LYS A 402 -48.58 -0.17 43.56
C LYS A 402 -47.45 -0.79 44.43
N HIS A 403 -46.61 -0.11 45.22
CA HIS A 403 -46.71 1.13 46.00
C HIS A 403 -45.31 1.61 46.48
N MET A 404 -45.15 2.92 46.74
CA MET A 404 -44.08 3.57 47.54
C MET A 404 -44.36 3.47 49.07
N PRO A 405 -43.53 4.03 49.99
CA PRO A 405 -43.51 5.48 50.37
C PRO A 405 -42.08 6.08 50.52
N ASP A 406 -41.78 7.34 50.13
CA ASP A 406 -41.91 8.66 50.85
C ASP A 406 -41.02 8.78 52.11
N HIS A 407 -40.28 9.85 52.47
CA HIS A 407 -40.22 11.32 52.17
C HIS A 407 -39.04 11.92 53.03
N PRO A 408 -38.82 13.26 53.26
CA PRO A 408 -39.15 14.50 52.52
C PRO A 408 -38.07 15.64 52.54
N GLY A 409 -38.33 16.72 51.77
CA GLY A 409 -37.99 18.13 52.06
C GLY A 409 -37.03 18.80 51.06
N THR A 410 -37.24 19.99 50.47
CA THR A 410 -38.22 21.07 50.64
C THR A 410 -38.15 22.02 49.41
N HIS A 411 -39.24 22.77 49.19
CA HIS A 411 -39.60 23.64 48.06
C HIS A 411 -38.69 24.86 47.72
N MET A 412 -38.66 25.30 46.45
CA MET A 412 -39.35 26.53 45.96
C MET A 412 -39.27 26.74 44.42
N LYS A 413 -40.39 27.26 43.88
CA LYS A 413 -40.70 27.82 42.53
C LYS A 413 -39.93 29.15 42.30
N LYS A 414 -39.73 29.81 41.14
CA LYS A 414 -40.04 29.80 39.68
C LYS A 414 -38.95 30.77 39.10
N GLU A 415 -38.53 30.78 37.84
CA GLU A 415 -39.08 31.56 36.72
C GLU A 415 -38.15 31.41 35.50
N HIS A 416 -38.71 31.57 34.31
CA HIS A 416 -38.06 31.50 33.01
C HIS A 416 -37.17 32.72 32.74
N GLU A 417 -35.95 32.50 32.25
CA GLU A 417 -35.27 33.40 31.29
C GLU A 417 -34.41 32.55 30.35
N GLU A 418 -34.79 32.50 29.07
CA GLU A 418 -33.99 31.95 27.99
C GLU A 418 -32.81 32.88 27.71
N HIS A 419 -31.59 32.42 28.02
CA HIS A 419 -30.39 33.02 27.46
C HIS A 419 -29.98 32.26 26.19
N GLU A 420 -30.22 32.87 25.04
CA GLU A 420 -29.54 32.56 23.78
C GLU A 420 -28.02 32.55 24.02
N LYS A 421 -27.39 31.39 23.79
CA LYS A 421 -25.94 31.28 23.75
C LYS A 421 -25.45 31.92 22.44
N PRO A 422 -24.41 32.77 22.46
CA PRO A 422 -23.84 33.31 21.24
C PRO A 422 -23.21 32.17 20.42
N ALA A 423 -23.36 32.27 19.11
CA ALA A 423 -22.75 31.36 18.13
C ALA A 423 -21.23 31.24 18.37
N PRO A 424 -20.64 30.05 18.16
CA PRO A 424 -19.20 29.89 18.31
C PRO A 424 -18.45 30.77 17.31
N GLU A 425 -17.49 31.54 17.81
CA GLU A 425 -16.57 32.34 16.99
C GLU A 425 -15.85 31.46 15.95
N PRO A 426 -15.59 31.99 14.75
CA PRO A 426 -14.82 31.26 13.75
C PRO A 426 -13.39 31.05 14.25
N LEU A 427 -12.98 29.78 14.35
CA LEU A 427 -11.61 29.39 14.66
C LEU A 427 -10.64 30.13 13.72
N PRO A 428 -9.49 30.61 14.23
CA PRO A 428 -8.50 31.29 13.40
C PRO A 428 -8.07 30.34 12.27
N GLN A 429 -8.04 30.85 11.04
CA GLN A 429 -7.49 30.16 9.88
C GLN A 429 -6.07 29.67 10.24
N GLU A 430 -5.93 28.37 10.48
CA GLU A 430 -4.61 27.75 10.58
C GLU A 430 -3.85 28.07 9.29
N ALA A 431 -2.63 28.58 9.43
CA ALA A 431 -1.75 28.87 8.32
C ALA A 431 -1.73 27.67 7.36
N MET A 432 -1.91 27.92 6.06
CA MET A 432 -1.90 26.86 5.05
C MET A 432 -0.69 25.96 5.28
N PRO A 433 -0.87 24.63 5.38
CA PRO A 433 0.25 23.73 5.58
C PRO A 433 1.28 23.90 4.45
N PRO A 434 2.56 23.56 4.70
CA PRO A 434 3.60 23.56 3.68
C PRO A 434 3.11 22.91 2.38
N ARG A 435 3.34 23.59 1.26
CA ARG A 435 3.03 23.10 -0.09
C ARG A 435 3.97 21.92 -0.39
N GLY A 436 3.43 20.72 -0.58
CA GLY A 436 4.19 19.51 -0.87
C GLY A 436 4.48 18.60 0.33
N GLY A 437 5.15 17.47 0.09
CA GLY A 437 5.50 16.50 1.12
C GLY A 437 6.34 17.13 2.24
N LYS A 438 6.01 16.85 3.51
CA LYS A 438 6.77 17.34 4.66
C LYS A 438 7.93 16.40 4.95
N ARG A 439 9.14 16.82 4.64
CA ARG A 439 10.35 16.10 5.04
C ARG A 439 10.79 16.49 6.44
N PHE A 440 10.63 15.56 7.37
CA PHE A 440 11.15 15.66 8.74
C PHE A 440 12.64 15.29 8.81
N ALA A 441 13.15 14.69 7.72
CA ALA A 441 14.53 14.22 7.56
C ALA A 441 15.63 15.27 7.81
N TYR A 442 15.29 16.56 7.96
CA TYR A 442 16.24 17.64 8.23
C TYR A 442 15.96 18.40 9.54
N ASN A 443 14.98 17.95 10.33
CA ASN A 443 14.73 18.51 11.66
C ASN A 443 15.44 17.65 12.71
N PHE A 444 16.45 18.25 13.35
CA PHE A 444 17.34 17.58 14.32
C PHE A 444 16.87 17.73 15.78
N ARG A 445 15.76 18.44 16.03
CA ARG A 445 15.21 18.57 17.39
C ARG A 445 14.80 17.20 17.94
N PRO A 446 14.93 16.95 19.26
CA PRO A 446 14.45 15.73 19.88
C PRO A 446 12.97 15.48 19.54
N LEU A 447 12.64 14.25 19.15
CA LEU A 447 11.30 13.81 18.73
C LEU A 447 10.71 14.49 17.49
N ALA A 448 11.41 15.39 16.78
CA ALA A 448 10.80 16.09 15.65
C ALA A 448 10.36 15.16 14.49
N THR A 449 11.06 14.06 14.31
CA THR A 449 10.76 13.01 13.32
C THR A 449 9.92 11.88 13.93
N ASP A 450 9.49 12.04 15.19
CA ASP A 450 8.68 11.07 15.90
C ASP A 450 7.22 11.42 15.71
N VAL A 451 6.37 10.42 15.43
CA VAL A 451 4.94 10.68 15.25
C VAL A 451 4.29 11.27 16.52
N SER A 452 4.86 10.99 17.71
CA SER A 452 4.45 11.56 19.00
C SER A 452 4.69 13.07 19.16
N ALA A 453 5.41 13.70 18.23
CA ALA A 453 5.50 15.16 18.20
C ALA A 453 4.19 15.81 17.72
N SER A 454 3.30 15.05 17.06
CA SER A 454 1.95 15.53 16.74
C SER A 454 1.12 15.68 18.01
N LYS A 455 0.34 16.77 18.09
CA LYS A 455 -0.64 16.97 19.17
C LYS A 455 -1.97 16.28 18.89
N ASP A 456 -2.26 15.97 17.63
CA ASP A 456 -3.49 15.34 17.18
C ASP A 456 -3.15 14.02 16.48
N LEU A 457 -3.50 12.93 17.16
CA LEU A 457 -3.30 11.56 16.71
C LEU A 457 -4.66 10.85 16.69
N ALA A 458 -4.84 9.96 15.72
CA ALA A 458 -6.05 9.17 15.56
C ALA A 458 -5.70 7.75 15.11
N GLU A 459 -6.55 6.80 15.47
CA GLU A 459 -6.38 5.38 15.13
C GLU A 459 -7.09 5.08 13.80
N ASP A 460 -6.38 4.45 12.88
CA ASP A 460 -6.94 4.07 11.58
C ASP A 460 -8.08 3.05 11.75
N GLY A 461 -9.17 3.27 11.01
CA GLY A 461 -10.39 2.46 11.04
C GLY A 461 -11.26 2.68 12.28
N MET A 462 -10.67 3.00 13.43
CA MET A 462 -11.36 3.14 14.71
C MET A 462 -11.82 4.58 14.99
N ASP A 463 -11.06 5.58 14.53
CA ASP A 463 -11.43 6.98 14.63
C ASP A 463 -12.18 7.41 13.35
N PRO A 464 -13.39 7.99 13.44
CA PRO A 464 -14.14 8.48 12.27
C PRO A 464 -13.40 9.51 11.42
N ARG A 465 -12.37 10.17 11.97
CA ARG A 465 -11.50 11.10 11.24
C ARG A 465 -10.50 10.35 10.34
N ARG A 466 -10.28 9.05 10.54
CA ARG A 466 -9.37 8.20 9.77
C ARG A 466 -10.08 6.90 9.35
N PRO A 467 -11.16 7.00 8.53
CA PRO A 467 -11.97 5.84 8.15
C PRO A 467 -11.22 4.94 7.17
N TRP A 468 -11.52 3.63 7.14
CA TRP A 468 -11.02 2.78 6.05
C TRP A 468 -11.74 3.04 4.73
N GLY A 469 -11.39 2.22 3.73
CA GLY A 469 -12.07 2.20 2.44
C GLY A 469 -13.58 1.96 2.58
N PRO A 470 -14.41 2.47 1.65
CA PRO A 470 -15.86 2.49 1.79
C PRO A 470 -16.54 1.13 1.56
N TYR A 471 -15.79 0.02 1.54
CA TYR A 471 -16.23 -1.31 1.07
C TYR A 471 -17.54 -1.82 1.68
N GLU A 472 -17.75 -1.64 2.98
CA GLU A 472 -18.96 -2.09 3.67
C GLU A 472 -20.24 -1.41 3.15
N ARG A 473 -20.11 -0.16 2.71
CA ARG A 473 -21.22 0.67 2.23
C ARG A 473 -21.43 0.57 0.73
N LEU A 474 -20.43 0.13 -0.02
CA LEU A 474 -20.56 -0.09 -1.46
C LEU A 474 -21.53 -1.24 -1.73
N ARG A 475 -22.53 -0.97 -2.57
CA ARG A 475 -23.55 -1.93 -3.00
C ARG A 475 -23.63 -1.93 -4.52
N ALA A 476 -23.54 -3.09 -5.14
CA ALA A 476 -23.75 -3.23 -6.58
C ALA A 476 -25.19 -2.86 -6.97
N THR A 477 -25.34 -2.34 -8.19
CA THR A 477 -26.64 -1.91 -8.73
C THR A 477 -27.50 -3.07 -9.23
N ARG A 478 -26.90 -4.26 -9.32
CA ARG A 478 -27.49 -5.52 -9.79
C ARG A 478 -27.04 -6.63 -8.85
N PRO A 479 -27.79 -7.74 -8.71
CA PRO A 479 -27.28 -8.93 -8.04
C PRO A 479 -26.00 -9.40 -8.73
N THR A 480 -24.98 -9.65 -7.94
CA THR A 480 -23.67 -10.09 -8.39
C THR A 480 -23.38 -11.51 -7.92
N ALA A 481 -24.26 -12.12 -7.12
CA ALA A 481 -24.03 -13.44 -6.54
C ALA A 481 -24.14 -14.56 -7.57
N PHE A 482 -23.30 -15.58 -7.38
CA PHE A 482 -23.34 -16.79 -8.18
C PHE A 482 -24.53 -17.69 -7.78
N PRO A 483 -25.03 -18.55 -8.68
CA PRO A 483 -26.03 -19.56 -8.34
C PRO A 483 -25.61 -20.38 -7.13
N LYS A 484 -26.55 -20.59 -6.18
CA LYS A 484 -26.26 -21.25 -4.89
C LYS A 484 -25.83 -22.72 -5.03
N ASP A 485 -26.16 -23.34 -6.16
CA ASP A 485 -25.83 -24.71 -6.53
C ASP A 485 -24.50 -24.84 -7.30
N GLN A 486 -23.88 -23.72 -7.72
CA GLN A 486 -22.58 -23.74 -8.36
C GLN A 486 -21.48 -24.03 -7.32
N PRO A 487 -20.64 -25.07 -7.52
CA PRO A 487 -19.55 -25.35 -6.60
C PRO A 487 -18.56 -24.20 -6.51
N VAL A 488 -18.21 -23.81 -5.28
CA VAL A 488 -17.19 -22.79 -5.00
C VAL A 488 -15.89 -23.45 -4.59
N ARG A 489 -14.80 -23.16 -5.30
CA ARG A 489 -13.45 -23.59 -4.96
C ARG A 489 -12.80 -22.56 -4.03
N GLU A 490 -12.60 -22.95 -2.78
CA GLU A 490 -11.93 -22.09 -1.80
C GLU A 490 -10.40 -22.21 -1.87
N ILE A 491 -9.73 -21.06 -1.93
CA ILE A 491 -8.27 -20.95 -1.91
C ILE A 491 -7.88 -19.94 -0.82
N ARG A 492 -7.11 -20.42 0.15
CA ARG A 492 -6.60 -19.59 1.25
C ARG A 492 -5.25 -18.99 0.87
N LEU A 493 -5.14 -17.68 1.05
CA LEU A 493 -3.97 -16.89 0.72
C LEU A 493 -3.56 -16.09 1.95
N THR A 494 -2.39 -16.40 2.50
CA THR A 494 -1.81 -15.67 3.62
C THR A 494 -0.87 -14.61 3.08
N LEU A 495 -1.11 -13.34 3.38
CA LEU A 495 -0.21 -12.24 3.06
C LEU A 495 0.77 -12.08 4.22
N ASP A 496 2.07 -12.23 3.93
CA ASP A 496 3.13 -12.25 4.94
C ASP A 496 4.37 -11.51 4.41
N GLY A 497 5.35 -11.26 5.27
CA GLY A 497 6.57 -10.58 4.90
C GLY A 497 7.56 -10.40 6.04
N ASP A 498 8.72 -9.87 5.69
CA ASP A 498 9.78 -9.49 6.60
C ASP A 498 10.20 -8.06 6.25
N MET A 499 9.89 -7.12 7.16
CA MET A 499 10.14 -5.69 6.96
C MET A 499 11.64 -5.39 6.93
N ASP A 500 12.42 -6.02 7.81
CA ASP A 500 13.86 -5.78 7.97
C ASP A 500 14.62 -6.19 6.68
N ARG A 501 14.26 -7.33 6.09
CA ARG A 501 14.83 -7.81 4.81
C ARG A 501 14.10 -7.28 3.58
N PHE A 502 12.96 -6.64 3.78
CA PHE A 502 12.04 -6.18 2.75
C PHE A 502 11.75 -7.26 1.70
N VAL A 503 11.22 -8.40 2.15
CA VAL A 503 10.76 -9.52 1.31
C VAL A 503 9.31 -9.84 1.63
N TRP A 504 8.53 -10.12 0.59
CA TRP A 504 7.08 -10.20 0.71
C TRP A 504 6.53 -11.47 0.06
N PHE A 505 5.50 -12.04 0.70
CA PHE A 505 5.08 -13.40 0.44
C PHE A 505 3.56 -13.54 0.36
N ILE A 506 3.13 -14.46 -0.50
CA ILE A 506 1.82 -15.10 -0.39
C ILE A 506 2.07 -16.54 0.08
N ASN A 507 1.38 -17.04 1.10
CA ASN A 507 1.59 -18.40 1.64
C ASN A 507 3.09 -18.73 1.91
N ASN A 508 3.83 -17.77 2.49
CA ASN A 508 5.26 -17.87 2.85
C ASN A 508 6.21 -18.18 1.67
N LYS A 509 5.79 -17.89 0.44
CA LYS A 509 6.62 -18.05 -0.75
C LYS A 509 6.62 -16.76 -1.59
N PRO A 510 7.78 -16.31 -2.08
CA PRO A 510 7.86 -15.26 -3.08
C PRO A 510 7.44 -15.80 -4.46
N LEU A 511 7.20 -14.89 -5.42
CA LEU A 511 6.97 -15.25 -6.82
C LEU A 511 8.09 -16.15 -7.39
N SER A 512 9.35 -15.93 -6.99
CA SER A 512 10.51 -16.69 -7.46
C SER A 512 10.56 -18.16 -7.01
N GLU A 513 9.78 -18.56 -6.00
CA GLU A 513 9.77 -19.95 -5.47
C GLU A 513 8.50 -20.72 -5.83
N THR A 514 7.38 -20.02 -6.02
CA THR A 514 6.14 -20.65 -6.45
C THR A 514 5.35 -19.66 -7.27
N ASP A 515 4.82 -20.18 -8.35
CA ASP A 515 4.35 -19.39 -9.45
C ASP A 515 2.84 -19.46 -9.62
N VAL A 516 2.22 -20.61 -9.35
CA VAL A 516 0.87 -20.87 -9.86
C VAL A 516 -0.19 -21.19 -8.80
N ILE A 517 -1.31 -20.47 -8.89
CA ILE A 517 -2.64 -20.84 -8.37
C ILE A 517 -3.42 -21.45 -9.53
N ARG A 518 -3.63 -22.77 -9.51
CA ARG A 518 -4.35 -23.47 -10.59
C ARG A 518 -5.86 -23.38 -10.39
N ILE A 519 -6.59 -23.05 -11.44
CA ILE A 519 -8.07 -23.00 -11.47
C ILE A 519 -8.61 -23.64 -12.74
N LYS A 520 -9.90 -23.97 -12.76
CA LYS A 520 -10.61 -24.57 -13.90
C LYS A 520 -11.59 -23.57 -14.48
N GLN A 521 -11.71 -23.55 -15.81
CA GLN A 521 -12.72 -22.71 -16.45
C GLN A 521 -14.14 -23.11 -16.03
N GLY A 522 -14.99 -22.12 -15.74
CA GLY A 522 -16.39 -22.26 -15.34
C GLY A 522 -16.62 -22.57 -13.85
N GLU A 523 -15.57 -22.66 -13.04
CA GLU A 523 -15.71 -22.77 -11.58
C GLU A 523 -15.79 -21.38 -10.93
N VAL A 524 -16.53 -21.28 -9.82
CA VAL A 524 -16.46 -20.07 -8.97
C VAL A 524 -15.29 -20.24 -8.03
N VAL A 525 -14.37 -19.28 -8.03
CA VAL A 525 -13.19 -19.31 -7.17
C VAL A 525 -13.36 -18.28 -6.06
N ARG A 526 -13.13 -18.72 -4.81
CA ARG A 526 -13.15 -17.86 -3.63
C ARG A 526 -11.74 -17.73 -3.06
N PHE A 527 -11.17 -16.54 -3.10
CA PHE A 527 -9.94 -16.23 -2.40
C PHE A 527 -10.25 -15.71 -1.00
N ILE A 528 -9.68 -16.37 -0.01
CA ILE A 528 -9.74 -15.96 1.39
C ILE A 528 -8.35 -15.41 1.74
N MET A 529 -8.23 -14.09 1.72
CA MET A 529 -6.97 -13.38 1.90
C MET A 529 -6.83 -12.97 3.36
N ILE A 530 -5.79 -13.48 4.02
CA ILE A 530 -5.53 -13.30 5.44
C ILE A 530 -4.25 -12.47 5.55
N ASN A 531 -4.38 -11.21 5.93
CA ASN A 531 -3.24 -10.36 6.17
C ASN A 531 -2.66 -10.65 7.55
N ARG A 532 -1.40 -11.10 7.60
CA ARG A 532 -0.69 -11.35 8.87
C ARG A 532 0.31 -10.25 9.20
N THR A 533 0.38 -9.19 8.41
CA THR A 533 1.30 -8.08 8.59
C THR A 533 0.57 -6.85 9.13
N MET A 534 1.37 -5.89 9.59
CA MET A 534 0.87 -4.58 10.05
C MET A 534 0.69 -3.58 8.90
N MET A 535 0.85 -4.01 7.64
CA MET A 535 0.78 -3.15 6.45
C MET A 535 -0.50 -3.43 5.68
N HIS A 536 -1.04 -2.41 5.02
CA HIS A 536 -2.11 -2.55 4.04
C HIS A 536 -1.60 -3.24 2.76
N HIS A 537 -2.42 -4.08 2.13
CA HIS A 537 -2.11 -4.76 0.87
C HIS A 537 -3.28 -4.62 -0.12
N PRO A 538 -3.22 -3.69 -1.09
CA PRO A 538 -4.19 -3.60 -2.17
C PRO A 538 -3.94 -4.75 -3.15
N MET A 539 -4.76 -5.80 -3.07
CA MET A 539 -4.62 -7.00 -3.89
C MET A 539 -5.39 -6.84 -5.20
N HIS A 540 -4.69 -6.98 -6.32
CA HIS A 540 -5.23 -6.87 -7.67
C HIS A 540 -5.19 -8.22 -8.39
N LEU A 541 -6.28 -8.56 -9.08
CA LEU A 541 -6.36 -9.71 -9.99
C LEU A 541 -6.58 -9.20 -11.42
N HIS A 542 -5.64 -9.53 -12.30
CA HIS A 542 -5.75 -9.20 -13.72
C HIS A 542 -6.87 -9.99 -14.40
N GLY A 543 -7.41 -9.41 -15.47
CA GLY A 543 -8.37 -10.07 -16.36
C GLY A 543 -9.72 -10.40 -15.73
N HIS A 544 -10.00 -10.04 -14.47
CA HIS A 544 -11.25 -10.40 -13.80
C HIS A 544 -11.81 -9.22 -13.01
N PHE A 545 -13.13 -9.15 -12.96
CA PHE A 545 -13.82 -8.53 -11.83
C PHE A 545 -14.16 -9.61 -10.80
N PHE A 546 -14.01 -9.26 -9.53
CA PHE A 546 -14.39 -10.09 -8.40
C PHE A 546 -15.39 -9.37 -7.51
N ARG A 547 -16.28 -10.15 -6.88
CA ARG A 547 -17.13 -9.72 -5.79
C ARG A 547 -16.26 -9.52 -4.56
N VAL A 548 -16.31 -8.35 -3.92
CA VAL A 548 -15.78 -8.18 -2.56
C VAL A 548 -16.88 -8.55 -1.58
N VAL A 549 -16.78 -9.75 -0.99
CA VAL A 549 -17.85 -10.28 -0.13
C VAL A 549 -17.98 -9.43 1.12
N ASN A 550 -19.15 -8.79 1.27
CA ASN A 550 -19.46 -7.86 2.35
C ASN A 550 -20.90 -8.05 2.84
N GLU A 551 -21.37 -7.19 3.75
CA GLU A 551 -22.71 -7.28 4.33
C GLU A 551 -23.86 -6.98 3.35
N GLN A 552 -23.56 -6.59 2.11
CA GLN A 552 -24.58 -6.38 1.06
C GLN A 552 -25.08 -7.69 0.43
N GLY A 553 -24.46 -8.84 0.76
CA GLY A 553 -24.89 -10.17 0.36
C GLY A 553 -24.90 -10.37 -1.16
N ASP A 554 -26.09 -10.61 -1.72
CA ASP A 554 -26.26 -10.83 -3.17
C ASP A 554 -25.83 -9.61 -4.01
N TYR A 555 -25.67 -8.44 -3.39
CA TYR A 555 -25.31 -7.17 -4.02
C TYR A 555 -23.94 -6.65 -3.55
N SER A 556 -23.05 -7.52 -3.09
CA SER A 556 -21.64 -7.15 -2.88
C SER A 556 -21.04 -6.51 -4.15
N PRO A 557 -20.19 -5.47 -4.01
CA PRO A 557 -19.65 -4.73 -5.14
C PRO A 557 -18.71 -5.60 -5.97
N LEU A 558 -18.69 -5.37 -7.29
CA LEU A 558 -17.65 -5.88 -8.17
C LEU A 558 -16.49 -4.89 -8.21
N LYS A 559 -15.27 -5.42 -8.11
CA LYS A 559 -14.02 -4.67 -8.14
C LYS A 559 -12.93 -5.48 -8.83
N HIS A 560 -11.78 -4.89 -9.13
CA HIS A 560 -10.59 -5.61 -9.61
C HIS A 560 -9.40 -5.42 -8.68
N VAL A 561 -9.46 -4.49 -7.72
CA VAL A 561 -8.50 -4.35 -6.63
C VAL A 561 -9.24 -4.24 -5.29
N VAL A 562 -8.67 -4.76 -4.20
CA VAL A 562 -9.24 -4.58 -2.86
C VAL A 562 -8.14 -4.50 -1.81
N ASP A 563 -8.25 -3.55 -0.90
CA ASP A 563 -7.36 -3.48 0.25
C ASP A 563 -7.63 -4.62 1.25
N VAL A 564 -6.56 -5.27 1.67
CA VAL A 564 -6.56 -6.19 2.80
C VAL A 564 -5.86 -5.48 3.96
N ALA A 565 -6.66 -4.83 4.80
CA ALA A 565 -6.18 -4.03 5.91
C ALA A 565 -5.31 -4.85 6.89
N PRO A 566 -4.42 -4.21 7.66
CA PRO A 566 -3.55 -4.84 8.64
C PRO A 566 -4.31 -5.84 9.50
N MET A 567 -3.76 -7.04 9.58
CA MET A 567 -4.25 -8.09 10.47
C MET A 567 -5.73 -8.48 10.28
N SER A 568 -6.29 -8.23 9.09
CA SER A 568 -7.68 -8.53 8.75
C SER A 568 -7.81 -9.67 7.74
N THR A 569 -9.05 -10.12 7.51
CA THR A 569 -9.38 -11.05 6.42
C THR A 569 -10.32 -10.39 5.43
N THR A 570 -9.96 -10.47 4.14
CA THR A 570 -10.80 -10.03 3.02
C THR A 570 -11.12 -11.23 2.14
N VAL A 571 -12.38 -11.38 1.75
CA VAL A 571 -12.84 -12.49 0.89
C VAL A 571 -13.33 -11.93 -0.43
N ILE A 572 -12.83 -12.50 -1.52
CA ILE A 572 -13.30 -12.21 -2.87
C ILE A 572 -13.77 -13.46 -3.59
N GLU A 573 -14.71 -13.30 -4.51
CA GLU A 573 -15.23 -14.38 -5.36
C GLU A 573 -15.27 -13.93 -6.82
N PHE A 574 -14.81 -14.78 -7.73
CA PHE A 574 -14.88 -14.51 -9.16
C PHE A 574 -15.26 -15.77 -9.95
N ASP A 575 -15.83 -15.52 -11.12
CA ASP A 575 -16.09 -16.57 -12.10
C ASP A 575 -14.81 -16.83 -12.89
N ALA A 576 -14.40 -18.10 -13.00
CA ALA A 576 -13.26 -18.47 -13.80
C ALA A 576 -13.65 -18.53 -15.29
N ASN A 577 -13.95 -17.39 -15.90
CA ASN A 577 -14.45 -17.29 -17.27
C ASN A 577 -13.49 -16.63 -18.27
N GLU A 578 -12.33 -16.17 -17.82
CA GLU A 578 -11.32 -15.49 -18.65
C GLU A 578 -10.14 -16.43 -18.82
N PHE A 579 -10.23 -17.34 -19.80
CA PHE A 579 -9.27 -18.44 -19.97
C PHE A 579 -7.85 -17.94 -20.30
N GLY A 580 -6.87 -18.18 -19.41
CA GLY A 580 -5.50 -17.73 -19.60
C GLY A 580 -4.59 -17.86 -18.37
N ASP A 581 -3.44 -17.21 -18.44
CA ASP A 581 -2.58 -16.94 -17.27
C ASP A 581 -2.79 -15.48 -16.85
N TRP A 582 -3.09 -15.25 -15.58
CA TRP A 582 -3.39 -13.91 -15.05
C TRP A 582 -2.53 -13.57 -13.84
N PHE A 583 -2.05 -12.34 -13.76
CA PHE A 583 -1.27 -11.91 -12.62
C PHE A 583 -2.18 -11.57 -11.43
N PHE A 584 -1.74 -11.96 -10.24
CA PHE A 584 -2.39 -11.65 -8.97
C PHE A 584 -1.35 -11.15 -7.98
N HIS A 585 -1.42 -9.88 -7.58
CA HIS A 585 -0.35 -9.27 -6.79
C HIS A 585 -0.82 -8.15 -5.87
N CYS A 586 0.01 -7.83 -4.88
CA CYS A 586 -0.11 -6.58 -4.13
C CYS A 586 0.29 -5.41 -5.03
N HIS A 587 -0.49 -4.33 -5.02
CA HIS A 587 -0.24 -3.16 -5.84
C HIS A 587 0.59 -2.07 -5.14
N VAL A 588 1.11 -2.35 -3.94
CA VAL A 588 2.31 -1.65 -3.46
C VAL A 588 3.49 -2.12 -4.32
N LEU A 589 3.98 -1.24 -5.19
CA LEU A 589 4.96 -1.57 -6.24
C LEU A 589 6.19 -2.33 -5.70
N TYR A 590 6.72 -1.87 -4.57
CA TYR A 590 7.92 -2.47 -3.97
C TYR A 590 7.63 -3.82 -3.29
N HIS A 591 6.38 -4.09 -2.88
CA HIS A 591 5.97 -5.42 -2.40
C HIS A 591 5.87 -6.42 -3.54
N MET A 592 5.30 -5.99 -4.67
CA MET A 592 5.25 -6.78 -5.91
C MET A 592 6.66 -7.15 -6.37
N GLU A 593 7.54 -6.15 -6.56
CA GLU A 593 8.93 -6.38 -7.04
C GLU A 593 9.74 -7.24 -6.06
N SER A 594 9.38 -7.22 -4.76
CA SER A 594 10.02 -8.02 -3.72
C SER A 594 9.34 -9.38 -3.46
N GLY A 595 8.31 -9.74 -4.24
CA GLY A 595 7.82 -11.11 -4.33
C GLY A 595 6.34 -11.37 -4.01
N MET A 596 5.54 -10.36 -3.62
CA MET A 596 4.11 -10.56 -3.28
C MET A 596 3.21 -10.67 -4.51
N ALA A 597 3.41 -11.73 -5.29
CA ALA A 597 2.66 -11.98 -6.51
C ALA A 597 2.51 -13.48 -6.82
N ARG A 598 1.51 -13.82 -7.63
CA ARG A 598 1.21 -15.15 -8.16
C ARG A 598 0.68 -15.05 -9.58
N VAL A 599 0.74 -16.16 -10.28
CA VAL A 599 0.01 -16.40 -11.51
C VAL A 599 -1.22 -17.25 -11.20
N VAL A 600 -2.39 -16.81 -11.60
CA VAL A 600 -3.60 -17.62 -11.68
C VAL A 600 -3.60 -18.30 -13.04
N HIS A 601 -3.46 -19.62 -13.05
CA HIS A 601 -3.34 -20.43 -14.26
C HIS A 601 -4.61 -21.25 -14.48
N TYR A 602 -5.18 -21.14 -15.66
CA TYR A 602 -6.28 -22.00 -16.08
C TYR A 602 -5.76 -23.36 -16.55
N GLU A 603 -6.30 -24.44 -15.97
CA GLU A 603 -5.99 -25.80 -16.38
C GLU A 603 -6.27 -25.99 -17.88
N GLY A 604 -5.25 -26.46 -18.62
CA GLY A 604 -5.31 -26.66 -20.06
C GLY A 604 -4.89 -25.45 -20.90
N TYR A 605 -4.63 -24.29 -20.30
CA TYR A 605 -4.02 -23.16 -21.01
C TYR A 605 -2.56 -23.48 -21.36
N THR A 606 -2.18 -23.25 -22.60
CA THR A 606 -0.82 -23.45 -23.11
C THR A 606 -0.23 -22.13 -23.53
N LEU A 607 1.01 -21.86 -23.13
CA LEU A 607 1.73 -20.65 -23.53
C LEU A 607 2.11 -20.72 -25.01
N ASP A 608 2.21 -19.55 -25.63
CA ASP A 608 2.89 -19.42 -26.91
C ASP A 608 4.37 -19.86 -26.77
N PRO A 609 4.95 -20.62 -27.73
CA PRO A 609 6.32 -21.12 -27.62
C PRO A 609 7.40 -20.04 -27.43
N GLN A 610 7.21 -18.82 -27.96
CA GLN A 610 8.15 -17.72 -27.75
C GLN A 610 8.06 -17.19 -26.32
N LEU A 611 6.85 -17.12 -25.78
CA LEU A 611 6.61 -16.70 -24.41
C LEU A 611 7.11 -17.74 -23.39
N GLU A 612 6.93 -19.03 -23.69
CA GLU A 612 7.45 -20.13 -22.87
C GLU A 612 8.97 -20.05 -22.68
N GLN A 613 9.71 -19.67 -23.72
CA GLN A 613 11.18 -19.50 -23.65
C GLN A 613 11.61 -18.37 -22.70
N VAL A 614 10.82 -17.30 -22.60
CA VAL A 614 11.17 -16.14 -21.77
C VAL A 614 10.50 -16.17 -20.39
N ARG A 615 9.48 -17.02 -20.18
CA ARG A 615 8.73 -17.16 -18.92
C ARG A 615 9.61 -17.33 -17.67
N PRO A 616 10.73 -18.08 -17.69
CA PRO A 616 11.60 -18.19 -16.50
C PRO A 616 12.13 -16.85 -15.97
N LYS A 617 12.23 -15.81 -16.81
CA LYS A 617 12.66 -14.47 -16.39
C LYS A 617 11.66 -13.78 -15.45
N LEU A 618 10.38 -14.17 -15.48
CA LEU A 618 9.35 -13.69 -14.54
C LEU A 618 9.71 -14.04 -13.09
N TYR A 619 10.32 -15.20 -12.89
CA TYR A 619 10.64 -15.78 -11.57
C TYR A 619 12.05 -15.46 -11.09
N HIS A 620 12.75 -14.56 -11.79
CA HIS A 620 14.13 -14.21 -11.45
C HIS A 620 14.23 -13.55 -10.06
N ASP A 621 14.99 -14.17 -9.16
CA ASP A 621 15.28 -13.65 -7.82
C ASP A 621 16.53 -12.76 -7.86
N HIS A 622 16.33 -11.45 -7.71
CA HIS A 622 17.41 -10.47 -7.82
C HIS A 622 18.35 -10.47 -6.63
N TRP A 623 19.62 -10.23 -6.92
CA TRP A 623 20.65 -9.99 -5.93
C TRP A 623 20.78 -8.50 -5.62
N PHE A 624 20.88 -8.18 -4.35
CA PHE A 624 21.10 -6.83 -3.83
C PHE A 624 22.36 -6.82 -2.99
N ALA A 625 23.16 -5.77 -3.15
CA ALA A 625 24.38 -5.58 -2.39
C ALA A 625 24.37 -4.24 -1.64
N TRP A 626 24.88 -4.27 -0.41
CA TRP A 626 25.07 -3.09 0.42
C TRP A 626 26.18 -3.35 1.44
N GLY A 627 26.66 -2.27 2.06
CA GLY A 627 27.67 -2.38 3.11
C GLY A 627 27.53 -1.32 4.18
N GLN A 628 28.22 -1.58 5.29
CA GLN A 628 28.40 -0.61 6.37
C GLN A 628 29.86 -0.61 6.82
N VAL A 629 30.38 0.57 7.10
CA VAL A 629 31.72 0.78 7.68
C VAL A 629 31.59 1.74 8.85
N ASP A 630 32.14 1.35 9.99
CA ASP A 630 32.32 2.20 11.14
C ASP A 630 33.80 2.57 11.24
N ALA A 631 34.11 3.84 11.01
CA ALA A 631 35.45 4.39 11.20
C ALA A 631 35.48 5.13 12.54
N ILE A 632 36.09 4.51 13.56
CA ILE A 632 36.13 4.98 14.95
C ILE A 632 37.58 5.28 15.34
N SER A 633 37.81 6.21 16.27
CA SER A 633 39.16 6.59 16.72
C SER A 633 40.03 5.43 17.25
N ASN A 634 39.42 4.37 17.76
CA ASN A 634 40.11 3.24 18.39
C ASN A 634 40.02 1.92 17.59
N MET A 635 39.13 1.83 16.60
CA MET A 635 38.90 0.65 15.79
C MET A 635 38.17 0.97 14.48
N THR A 636 38.18 0.05 13.53
CA THR A 636 37.27 0.04 12.37
C THR A 636 36.59 -1.29 12.27
N GLN A 637 35.35 -1.30 11.81
CA GLN A 637 34.59 -2.52 11.58
C GLN A 637 33.58 -2.31 10.47
N GLY A 638 33.03 -3.41 9.96
CA GLY A 638 31.99 -3.30 8.96
C GLY A 638 31.55 -4.63 8.41
N PHE A 639 30.66 -4.54 7.43
CA PHE A 639 30.21 -5.68 6.66
C PHE A 639 29.91 -5.29 5.20
N LEU A 640 30.03 -6.26 4.33
CA LEU A 640 29.46 -6.29 2.98
C LEU A 640 28.44 -7.42 2.94
N ILE A 641 27.26 -7.14 2.42
CA ILE A 641 26.20 -8.12 2.21
C ILE A 641 25.85 -8.17 0.72
N ALA A 642 25.72 -9.38 0.19
CA ALA A 642 25.03 -9.65 -1.05
C ALA A 642 23.91 -10.65 -0.76
N SER A 643 22.66 -10.30 -1.03
CA SER A 643 21.52 -11.18 -0.73
C SER A 643 20.44 -11.18 -1.78
N ASN A 644 19.72 -12.29 -1.84
CA ASN A 644 18.46 -12.44 -2.54
C ASN A 644 17.38 -12.90 -1.54
N THR A 645 16.25 -13.44 -2.01
CA THR A 645 15.11 -13.74 -1.12
C THR A 645 15.45 -14.74 -0.01
N ARG A 646 16.29 -15.76 -0.25
CA ARG A 646 16.63 -16.80 0.75
C ARG A 646 18.09 -16.92 1.12
N ASN A 647 19.00 -16.35 0.33
CA ASN A 647 20.44 -16.50 0.53
C ASN A 647 21.06 -15.14 0.82
N ILE A 648 21.93 -15.10 1.80
CA ILE A 648 22.65 -13.90 2.22
C ILE A 648 24.12 -14.30 2.33
N PHE A 649 24.99 -13.63 1.59
CA PHE A 649 26.42 -13.73 1.77
C PHE A 649 26.89 -12.51 2.54
N THR A 650 27.57 -12.74 3.65
CA THR A 650 28.09 -11.69 4.53
C THR A 650 29.60 -11.80 4.60
N ALA A 651 30.31 -10.70 4.36
CA ALA A 651 31.71 -10.55 4.69
C ALA A 651 31.83 -9.44 5.74
N SER A 652 32.11 -9.79 6.99
CA SER A 652 32.28 -8.85 8.10
C SER A 652 33.74 -8.79 8.53
N TRP A 653 34.18 -7.63 9.02
CA TRP A 653 35.52 -7.46 9.57
C TRP A 653 35.51 -6.54 10.79
N GLU A 654 36.55 -6.71 11.59
CA GLU A 654 36.89 -5.86 12.71
C GLU A 654 38.40 -5.70 12.77
N VAL A 655 38.87 -4.48 13.01
CA VAL A 655 40.29 -4.18 13.23
C VAL A 655 40.41 -3.16 14.36
N GLY A 656 41.10 -3.53 15.43
CA GLY A 656 41.36 -2.65 16.57
C GLY A 656 42.86 -2.33 16.71
N TRP A 657 43.18 -1.12 17.19
CA TRP A 657 44.57 -0.68 17.35
C TRP A 657 44.86 0.05 18.67
N GLN A 658 43.82 0.32 19.46
CA GLN A 658 43.97 0.99 20.75
C GLN A 658 44.17 -0.04 21.86
N LYS A 659 45.12 0.18 22.77
CA LYS A 659 45.46 -0.74 23.89
C LYS A 659 46.00 -2.12 23.48
N VAL A 660 46.48 -2.26 22.25
CA VAL A 660 47.15 -3.47 21.76
C VAL A 660 48.52 -3.10 21.18
N ASP A 661 49.49 -4.02 21.29
CA ASP A 661 50.86 -3.77 20.82
C ASP A 661 50.97 -3.79 19.28
N SER A 662 50.04 -4.48 18.61
CA SER A 662 49.90 -4.48 17.16
C SER A 662 48.42 -4.55 16.76
N PRO A 663 48.01 -4.01 15.60
CA PRO A 663 46.61 -4.06 15.18
C PRO A 663 46.08 -5.50 15.08
N GLU A 664 45.04 -5.78 15.86
CA GLU A 664 44.33 -7.06 15.84
C GLU A 664 43.21 -7.01 14.80
N TRP A 665 43.00 -8.10 14.06
CA TRP A 665 41.90 -8.18 13.10
C TRP A 665 41.23 -9.55 13.06
N GLU A 666 39.93 -9.50 12.82
CA GLU A 666 39.05 -10.65 12.61
C GLU A 666 38.18 -10.41 11.37
N ALA A 667 38.07 -11.40 10.50
CA ALA A 667 37.22 -11.35 9.33
C ALA A 667 36.39 -12.63 9.21
N THR A 668 35.07 -12.48 9.09
CA THR A 668 34.14 -13.61 8.99
C THR A 668 33.38 -13.54 7.67
N PHE A 669 33.33 -14.67 6.97
CA PHE A 669 32.60 -14.86 5.72
C PHE A 669 31.54 -15.91 5.94
N THR A 670 30.27 -15.59 5.77
CA THR A 670 29.17 -16.54 5.94
C THR A 670 28.24 -16.57 4.74
N TRP A 671 27.75 -17.77 4.46
CA TRP A 671 26.52 -17.99 3.71
C TRP A 671 25.41 -18.30 4.72
N ASP A 672 24.39 -17.48 4.70
CA ASP A 672 23.23 -17.56 5.57
C ASP A 672 22.00 -17.95 4.72
N ARG A 673 21.31 -19.00 5.15
CA ARG A 673 20.05 -19.47 4.60
C ARG A 673 18.90 -18.98 5.46
N TYR A 674 18.18 -17.97 4.96
CA TYR A 674 17.00 -17.43 5.62
C TYR A 674 15.83 -18.43 5.52
N VAL A 675 15.29 -18.82 6.68
CA VAL A 675 14.15 -19.74 6.74
C VAL A 675 12.87 -18.95 6.93
N ASN A 676 12.85 -18.08 7.93
CA ASN A 676 11.75 -17.16 8.23
C ASN A 676 12.28 -15.99 9.07
N ARG A 677 11.42 -15.01 9.38
CA ARG A 677 11.83 -13.78 10.08
C ARG A 677 12.50 -14.00 11.44
N PHE A 678 12.29 -15.16 12.06
CA PHE A 678 12.86 -15.49 13.36
C PHE A 678 14.08 -16.36 13.28
N PHE A 679 14.34 -17.06 12.17
CA PHE A 679 15.37 -18.10 12.12
C PHE A 679 16.13 -18.13 10.80
N THR A 680 17.46 -18.16 10.93
CA THR A 680 18.41 -18.24 9.81
C THR A 680 19.50 -19.24 10.18
N LEU A 681 19.82 -20.15 9.26
CA LEU A 681 20.98 -21.04 9.39
C LEU A 681 22.18 -20.40 8.70
N PHE A 682 23.40 -20.64 9.16
CA PHE A 682 24.59 -20.17 8.46
C PHE A 682 25.78 -21.11 8.58
N ALA A 683 26.64 -21.05 7.56
CA ALA A 683 27.92 -21.72 7.51
C ALA A 683 28.96 -20.78 6.89
N GLY A 684 30.23 -20.91 7.24
CA GLY A 684 31.23 -20.01 6.74
C GLY A 684 32.65 -20.27 7.24
N ALA A 685 33.49 -19.25 7.13
CA ALA A 685 34.85 -19.25 7.62
C ALA A 685 35.14 -17.99 8.45
N ASN A 686 35.86 -18.16 9.54
CA ASN A 686 36.40 -17.09 10.35
C ASN A 686 37.93 -17.08 10.22
N LEU A 687 38.49 -15.92 9.88
CA LEU A 687 39.92 -15.67 9.73
C LEU A 687 40.32 -14.71 10.85
N VAL A 688 41.20 -15.18 11.73
CA VAL A 688 41.67 -14.43 12.88
C VAL A 688 43.19 -14.31 12.79
N ARG A 689 43.75 -13.13 13.05
CA ARG A 689 45.18 -12.98 13.31
C ARG A 689 45.41 -12.75 14.80
N LEU A 690 45.39 -13.84 15.56
CA LEU A 690 45.87 -13.93 16.93
C LEU A 690 46.81 -15.13 17.00
N GLU A 691 48.01 -14.88 17.52
CA GLU A 691 49.15 -15.80 17.72
C GLU A 691 48.81 -17.31 17.51
N ASP A 692 49.06 -17.80 16.30
CA ASP A 692 49.02 -19.22 15.87
C ASP A 692 47.66 -19.95 15.70
N LYS A 693 46.54 -19.26 15.49
CA LYS A 693 45.29 -19.94 15.05
C LYS A 693 44.84 -19.49 13.66
N GLY A 694 44.84 -20.43 12.71
CA GLY A 694 44.52 -20.22 11.29
C GLY A 694 43.03 -20.01 11.00
N THR A 695 42.63 -20.26 9.75
CA THR A 695 41.23 -20.19 9.28
C THR A 695 40.37 -21.28 9.94
N ARG A 696 39.24 -20.90 10.54
CA ARG A 696 38.27 -21.83 11.14
C ARG A 696 37.00 -21.89 10.32
N GLY A 697 36.45 -23.08 10.13
CA GLY A 697 35.08 -23.22 9.64
C GLY A 697 34.09 -22.86 10.75
N VAL A 698 32.98 -22.21 10.43
CA VAL A 698 31.91 -21.90 11.39
C VAL A 698 30.57 -22.44 10.90
N PHE A 699 29.76 -22.93 11.82
CA PHE A 699 28.39 -23.37 11.55
C PHE A 699 27.47 -23.00 12.71
N GLY A 700 26.30 -22.44 12.41
CA GLY A 700 25.40 -21.97 13.45
C GLY A 700 24.05 -21.50 12.95
N PHE A 701 23.35 -20.80 13.83
CA PHE A 701 22.07 -20.20 13.53
C PHE A 701 21.90 -18.83 14.21
N ARG A 702 21.03 -18.02 13.63
CA ARG A 702 20.49 -16.79 14.23
C ARG A 702 19.04 -17.04 14.63
N TYR A 703 18.66 -16.60 15.81
CA TYR A 703 17.27 -16.58 16.26
C TYR A 703 16.87 -15.21 16.83
N LEU A 704 15.70 -14.68 16.43
CA LEU A 704 15.16 -13.43 17.00
C LEU A 704 14.34 -13.74 18.26
N LEU A 705 14.88 -13.37 19.41
CA LEU A 705 14.27 -13.55 20.72
C LEU A 705 13.25 -12.44 21.02
N PRO A 706 12.30 -12.66 21.97
CA PRO A 706 11.47 -11.59 22.53
C PRO A 706 12.29 -10.35 22.91
N PHE A 707 11.65 -9.18 22.81
CA PHE A 707 12.30 -7.86 22.90
C PHE A 707 13.16 -7.49 21.69
N LEU A 708 12.95 -8.11 20.53
CA LEU A 708 13.77 -7.93 19.33
C LEU A 708 15.28 -8.06 19.67
N ILE A 709 15.61 -9.06 20.49
CA ILE A 709 17.00 -9.38 20.83
C ILE A 709 17.51 -10.33 19.75
N GLU A 710 18.49 -9.89 18.99
CA GLU A 710 19.16 -10.73 18.02
C GLU A 710 20.05 -11.72 18.77
N SER A 711 19.91 -13.01 18.49
CA SER A 711 20.80 -14.03 19.04
C SER A 711 21.51 -14.80 17.93
N ARG A 712 22.78 -15.10 18.13
CA ARG A 712 23.58 -15.94 17.22
C ARG A 712 24.31 -16.99 18.04
N VAL A 713 24.21 -18.25 17.62
CA VAL A 713 24.90 -19.39 18.23
C VAL A 713 25.68 -20.09 17.14
N TRP A 714 26.97 -20.38 17.37
CA TRP A 714 27.75 -21.18 16.44
C TRP A 714 28.87 -21.95 17.11
N VAL A 715 29.33 -22.95 16.37
CA VAL A 715 30.53 -23.72 16.69
C VAL A 715 31.57 -23.49 15.60
N ASP A 716 32.84 -23.61 15.97
CA ASP A 716 33.95 -23.59 15.04
C ASP A 716 34.64 -24.96 14.92
N THR A 717 35.44 -25.13 13.87
CA THR A 717 36.17 -26.39 13.60
C THR A 717 37.24 -26.72 14.63
N ASP A 718 37.62 -25.76 15.48
CA ASP A 718 38.59 -25.97 16.55
C ASP A 718 37.90 -26.43 17.86
N GLY A 719 36.58 -26.67 17.80
CA GLY A 719 35.77 -27.10 18.95
C GLY A 719 35.30 -25.95 19.84
N GLY A 720 35.52 -24.70 19.43
CA GLY A 720 35.02 -23.52 20.10
C GLY A 720 33.51 -23.35 19.90
N ALA A 721 32.83 -22.82 20.92
CA ALA A 721 31.44 -22.41 20.84
C ALA A 721 31.32 -20.92 21.15
N ARG A 722 30.45 -20.24 20.40
CA ARG A 722 30.18 -18.81 20.59
C ARG A 722 28.69 -18.54 20.67
N PHE A 723 28.34 -17.61 21.54
CA PHE A 723 26.98 -17.10 21.70
C PHE A 723 26.99 -15.58 21.75
N ASN A 724 26.19 -14.96 20.90
CA ASN A 724 26.08 -13.52 20.77
C ASN A 724 24.64 -13.07 21.03
N LEU A 725 24.48 -11.99 21.78
CA LEU A 725 23.22 -11.27 21.97
C LEU A 725 23.38 -9.80 21.59
N GLY A 726 22.54 -9.34 20.68
CA GLY A 726 22.50 -7.95 20.20
C GLY A 726 21.15 -7.30 20.47
N LYS A 727 21.16 -6.03 20.85
CA LYS A 727 19.95 -5.21 20.95
C LYS A 727 20.22 -3.79 20.48
N LYS A 728 19.32 -3.26 19.64
CA LYS A 728 19.20 -1.85 19.29
C LYS A 728 17.91 -1.30 19.89
N LEU A 729 17.99 -0.15 20.54
CA LEU A 729 16.88 0.55 21.19
C LEU A 729 16.87 2.00 20.73
N HIS A 730 15.78 2.42 20.07
CA HIS A 730 15.60 3.80 19.64
C HIS A 730 15.17 4.67 20.82
N LEU A 731 16.09 5.50 21.33
CA LEU A 731 15.80 6.46 22.39
C LEU A 731 14.98 7.63 21.84
N THR A 732 15.40 8.15 20.69
CA THR A 732 14.61 9.01 19.79
C THR A 732 14.68 8.38 18.40
N PRO A 733 13.88 8.81 17.40
CA PRO A 733 13.93 8.18 16.08
C PRO A 733 15.33 8.18 15.44
N ARG A 734 16.14 9.23 15.70
CA ARG A 734 17.51 9.34 15.17
C ARG A 734 18.59 8.77 16.08
N LEU A 735 18.32 8.65 17.38
CA LEU A 735 19.30 8.27 18.37
C LEU A 735 19.00 6.88 18.88
N ALA A 736 19.83 5.92 18.49
CA ALA A 736 19.74 4.55 18.97
C ALA A 736 20.87 4.24 19.96
N LEU A 737 20.52 3.60 21.07
CA LEU A 737 21.45 2.88 21.93
C LEU A 737 21.54 1.45 21.41
N TYR A 738 22.74 0.93 21.24
CA TYR A 738 22.95 -0.48 20.90
C TYR A 738 23.93 -1.12 21.87
N ALA A 739 23.67 -2.39 22.16
CA ALA A 739 24.55 -3.23 22.96
C ALA A 739 24.69 -4.58 22.28
N ASN A 740 25.89 -5.14 22.34
CA ASN A 740 26.20 -6.47 21.89
C ASN A 740 27.07 -7.16 22.95
N GLY A 741 26.73 -8.38 23.30
CA GLY A 741 27.55 -9.22 24.16
C GLY A 741 27.79 -10.58 23.53
N GLU A 742 29.06 -10.94 23.40
CA GLU A 742 29.52 -12.20 22.88
C GLU A 742 30.25 -12.98 23.97
N TYR A 743 29.95 -14.27 24.08
CA TYR A 743 30.74 -15.21 24.85
C TYR A 743 31.42 -16.19 23.89
N ASP A 744 32.74 -16.22 23.90
CA ASP A 744 33.58 -17.19 23.20
C ASP A 744 34.26 -18.11 24.22
N THR A 745 34.12 -19.42 24.06
CA THR A 745 34.79 -20.42 24.94
C THR A 745 36.31 -20.27 25.01
N HIS A 746 36.95 -19.62 24.04
CA HIS A 746 38.40 -19.40 23.99
C HIS A 746 38.84 -18.02 24.50
N LYS A 747 38.02 -16.98 24.32
CA LYS A 747 38.36 -15.58 24.68
C LYS A 747 37.55 -15.03 25.86
N GLN A 748 36.55 -15.76 26.34
CA GLN A 748 35.54 -15.33 27.31
C GLN A 748 34.62 -14.23 26.76
N TRP A 749 34.26 -13.22 27.55
CA TRP A 749 33.25 -12.22 27.20
C TRP A 749 33.84 -11.06 26.41
N ASP A 750 33.27 -10.76 25.25
CA ASP A 750 33.40 -9.47 24.57
C ASP A 750 32.09 -8.69 24.71
N LEU A 751 32.20 -7.43 25.12
CA LEU A 751 31.06 -6.55 25.34
C LEU A 751 31.26 -5.25 24.58
N ARG A 752 30.18 -4.82 23.94
CA ARG A 752 30.11 -3.57 23.19
C ARG A 752 28.85 -2.82 23.53
N VAL A 753 28.99 -1.54 23.82
CA VAL A 753 27.87 -0.63 24.06
C VAL A 753 28.14 0.67 23.35
N GLY A 754 27.19 1.17 22.57
CA GLY A 754 27.37 2.42 21.84
C GLY A 754 26.07 3.12 21.51
N MET A 755 26.22 4.33 21.00
CA MET A 755 25.13 5.15 20.52
C MET A 755 25.38 5.54 19.07
N ALA A 756 24.32 5.55 18.27
CA ALA A 756 24.36 6.00 16.88
C ALA A 756 23.32 7.09 16.65
N TYR A 757 23.74 8.20 16.05
CA TYR A 757 22.88 9.31 15.67
C TYR A 757 22.81 9.43 14.14
N LEU A 758 21.64 9.15 13.55
CA LEU A 758 21.44 9.20 12.10
C LEU A 758 21.37 10.64 11.57
N ILE A 759 22.33 11.01 10.71
CA ILE A 759 22.39 12.34 10.07
C ILE A 759 21.66 12.28 8.72
N THR A 760 22.08 11.37 7.85
CA THR A 760 21.51 11.15 6.51
C THR A 760 21.22 9.67 6.31
N LYS A 761 20.57 9.30 5.19
CA LYS A 761 20.35 7.88 4.83
C LYS A 761 21.61 7.02 4.83
N ASN A 762 22.78 7.64 4.64
CA ASN A 762 24.06 6.95 4.49
C ASN A 762 25.06 7.25 5.62
N LEU A 763 24.76 8.17 6.54
CA LEU A 763 25.74 8.65 7.52
C LEU A 763 25.14 8.75 8.93
N SER A 764 25.86 8.21 9.91
CA SER A 764 25.59 8.41 11.33
C SER A 764 26.85 8.84 12.09
N LEU A 765 26.68 9.65 13.13
CA LEU A 765 27.71 9.80 14.17
C LEU A 765 27.60 8.61 15.11
N ILE A 766 28.73 8.05 15.53
CA ILE A 766 28.76 6.93 16.46
C ILE A 766 29.74 7.19 17.60
N GLY A 767 29.36 6.76 18.80
CA GLY A 767 30.24 6.64 19.96
C GLY A 767 30.08 5.26 20.53
N GLN A 768 31.17 4.56 20.79
CA GLN A 768 31.15 3.16 21.18
C GLN A 768 32.22 2.89 22.22
N TRP A 769 31.87 2.08 23.22
CA TRP A 769 32.81 1.35 24.06
C TRP A 769 32.87 -0.11 23.59
N GLN A 770 34.08 -0.64 23.45
CA GLN A 770 34.34 -2.06 23.26
C GLN A 770 35.32 -2.53 24.34
N HIS A 771 35.17 -3.77 24.78
CA HIS A 771 35.88 -4.36 25.91
C HIS A 771 37.41 -4.21 25.83
N ASP A 772 37.99 -4.59 24.69
CA ASP A 772 39.43 -4.62 24.43
C ASP A 772 39.98 -3.21 24.10
N TYR A 773 39.29 -2.46 23.23
CA TYR A 773 39.80 -1.21 22.66
C TYR A 773 39.32 0.06 23.39
N GLY A 774 38.41 -0.06 24.36
CA GLY A 774 37.86 1.05 25.14
C GLY A 774 36.89 1.95 24.36
N TRP A 775 36.83 3.24 24.75
CA TRP A 775 35.94 4.22 24.14
C TRP A 775 36.51 4.81 22.85
N GLY A 776 35.67 4.96 21.85
CA GLY A 776 35.97 5.71 20.64
C GLY A 776 34.74 6.40 20.07
N GLY A 777 35.00 7.43 19.25
CA GLY A 777 33.99 8.18 18.52
C GLY A 777 34.34 8.23 17.04
N GLY A 778 33.33 8.30 16.17
CA GLY A 778 33.55 8.26 14.74
C GLY A 778 32.30 8.34 13.88
N LEU A 779 32.43 7.82 12.66
CA LEU A 779 31.38 7.85 11.64
C LEU A 779 30.99 6.43 11.24
N ARG A 780 29.68 6.22 11.06
CA ARG A 780 29.12 5.04 10.40
C ARG A 780 28.63 5.43 9.01
N ILE A 781 29.18 4.78 8.00
CA ILE A 781 28.86 4.98 6.59
C ILE A 781 28.12 3.75 6.09
N ARG A 782 26.99 3.94 5.40
CA ARG A 782 26.22 2.90 4.73
C ARG A 782 26.20 3.19 3.24
N PHE A 783 26.48 2.21 2.40
CA PHE A 783 26.54 2.42 0.96
C PHE A 783 25.81 1.38 0.16
#